data_AF-A0AAE0WBV5-F1
#
_entry.id   AF-A0AAE0WBV5-F1
#
_cell.length_a   1.000
_cell.length_b   1.000
_cell.length_c   1.000
_cell.angle_alpha   90.00
_cell.angle_beta   90.00
_cell.angle_gamma   90.00
#
_symmetry.space_group_name_H-M   'P 1'
#
loop_
_entity.id
_entity.type
_entity.pdbx_description
1 polymer ?
#
loop_
_entity_poly.entity_id
_entity_poly.type
_entity_poly.pdbx_seq_one_letter_code
_entity_poly.pdbx_strand_id
1 'polypeptide(L)'
;MSMSTRFFSIDSPICYEGPQTDNPLAFRYYDPTRLVNGKSMKEHLRFAVCYWHNFVGNGSDPFGEPTFPKFWANYPDPIDAAKAKADYAFQLFKLLDVPYFCFHDADVVSLGNSFAEGQRNLAVSEDILRKKMDETGIKLLWGTANLFSHKRYMAGAATSPEPDVFAYAAAQVKNALEMTHRLKGENYVLWGGREGYDTLMNTDLKRELDQLARFLSLVVNHKHKIGFKGTLLIEPKPQEPTKHQYDYDVASVYGFLKHYGLEKEFKVNIEANHATLAGHTFEHEIALASVLGIFGSLDMNRGDDRCGWDTDQFPNNLHDITLAMYEVLKAGGFTTGGLNFDAKLRRQSIDHDDLLYAHIGGMDICARGLLTENWKPCAPRAMRSGRAIPANKSSPLRQVWNHSMNMCLSIIYLHRSIPDPDEKGFDSVYPSHRLIPGMVHLQDKDDILSVITAHLHEENLSAVENILSDLKSNDIAYVLCHTDRDEFSVLLPMVINYKPADLAEIVPELSSDALNRFIEYCRENQLERLVKDIFREIFNDDAVSILSSLHKDEAAWLSRTMDNRDYALTRMMLEYPEESAGRMMSTDFISAPSTHTVLEALNLIKERGEEVETANYVYVTDNEGILKGVVSLRELVFQPNNRRLADIMNDDVIHIETMTDQEEAAKAVEHYNLSAIPVTDNGVLKGIITVDDVIDIIRAETTEDIMKLAGSASGDIYSAPSPIKSALRRFPWLAVAFMGGMITVKIMGWLSDAIPRIEFLAFVPVIGGMSGNVANQASTVIVRGLATGKIHISRLRHVLISELLTALILGTAFGGMLYFTSELEFEGVVNLGITVSAAIICSMLAASFFGSTVPMLFNALSIDPAIATGPFVTVSIDIVGMLIYMISIHTVVYLTG
;
A
#
# COMPACT_ATOMS: atom_id res chain seq x y z
N MET A 1 -20.58 -18.94 56.19
CA MET A 1 -20.97 -17.56 56.54
C MET A 1 -21.41 -16.86 55.27
N SER A 2 -22.30 -15.86 55.36
CA SER A 2 -22.77 -15.12 54.19
C SER A 2 -21.83 -13.97 53.86
N MET A 3 -21.09 -14.09 52.76
CA MET A 3 -20.63 -12.93 51.99
C MET A 3 -21.27 -13.04 50.61
N SER A 4 -22.05 -12.03 50.23
CA SER A 4 -22.47 -11.87 48.84
C SER A 4 -21.26 -11.39 48.06
N THR A 5 -20.60 -12.30 47.34
CA THR A 5 -19.49 -11.96 46.43
C THR A 5 -20.06 -11.18 45.26
N ARG A 6 -20.05 -9.85 45.38
CA ARG A 6 -20.36 -8.93 44.28
C ARG A 6 -19.35 -9.16 43.16
N PHE A 7 -19.81 -9.11 41.91
CA PHE A 7 -18.93 -9.27 40.75
C PHE A 7 -18.11 -8.00 40.51
N PHE A 8 -18.78 -6.86 40.32
CA PHE A 8 -18.16 -5.54 40.40
C PHE A 8 -18.18 -5.02 41.85
N SER A 9 -17.26 -4.14 42.24
CA SER A 9 -17.27 -3.55 43.59
C SER A 9 -18.52 -2.69 43.85
N ILE A 10 -18.96 -1.97 42.81
CA ILE A 10 -20.09 -1.04 42.83
C ILE A 10 -21.44 -1.70 42.45
N ASP A 11 -22.52 -1.07 42.91
CA ASP A 11 -23.92 -1.47 42.68
C ASP A 11 -24.79 -0.36 42.06
N SER A 12 -24.19 0.81 41.84
CA SER A 12 -24.83 2.04 41.38
C SER A 12 -24.14 2.54 40.10
N PRO A 13 -24.87 3.16 39.14
CA PRO A 13 -24.26 3.60 37.89
C PRO A 13 -23.12 4.61 38.04
N ILE A 14 -22.16 4.56 37.11
CA ILE A 14 -21.07 5.52 36.96
C ILE A 14 -21.67 6.89 36.61
N CYS A 15 -21.30 7.91 37.37
CA CYS A 15 -21.77 9.28 37.19
C CYS A 15 -20.72 10.17 36.52
N TYR A 16 -21.16 11.25 35.90
CA TYR A 16 -20.29 12.36 35.51
C TYR A 16 -19.94 13.21 36.74
N GLU A 17 -18.66 13.29 37.05
CA GLU A 17 -18.10 14.18 38.09
C GLU A 17 -17.27 15.33 37.49
N GLY A 18 -16.89 15.21 36.21
CA GLY A 18 -16.26 16.27 35.42
C GLY A 18 -14.73 16.25 35.41
N PRO A 19 -14.09 17.16 34.62
CA PRO A 19 -12.69 17.01 34.20
C PRO A 19 -11.62 17.13 35.30
N GLN A 20 -12.01 17.29 36.56
CA GLN A 20 -11.13 17.46 37.72
C GLN A 20 -11.34 16.36 38.77
N THR A 21 -12.08 15.28 38.47
CA THR A 21 -12.20 14.16 39.42
C THR A 21 -10.99 13.24 39.38
N ASP A 22 -10.53 12.87 40.58
CA ASP A 22 -9.55 11.82 40.83
C ASP A 22 -10.19 10.42 40.86
N ASN A 23 -11.53 10.33 40.92
CA ASN A 23 -12.27 9.07 40.98
C ASN A 23 -12.11 8.28 39.67
N PRO A 24 -11.53 7.06 39.68
CA PRO A 24 -11.40 6.23 38.48
C PRO A 24 -12.70 5.49 38.10
N LEU A 25 -13.74 5.53 38.96
CA LEU A 25 -15.09 5.02 38.70
C LEU A 25 -16.09 6.18 38.50
N ALA A 26 -15.69 7.20 37.74
CA ALA A 26 -16.52 8.33 37.33
C ALA A 26 -16.14 8.81 35.93
N PHE A 27 -17.10 9.39 35.20
CA PHE A 27 -16.84 10.05 33.92
C PHE A 27 -16.34 11.49 34.15
N ARG A 28 -15.22 11.82 33.50
CA ARG A 28 -14.61 13.16 33.46
C ARG A 28 -15.17 14.02 32.33
N TYR A 29 -15.66 13.41 31.25
CA TYR A 29 -16.09 14.07 30.01
C TYR A 29 -17.45 13.60 29.50
N TYR A 30 -17.81 12.32 29.69
CA TYR A 30 -19.12 11.80 29.29
C TYR A 30 -20.23 12.21 30.27
N ASP A 31 -20.93 13.30 29.95
CA ASP A 31 -22.23 13.65 30.52
C ASP A 31 -23.31 13.21 29.52
N PRO A 32 -24.08 12.13 29.78
CA PRO A 32 -25.06 11.61 28.83
C PRO A 32 -26.17 12.63 28.48
N THR A 33 -26.40 13.65 29.32
CA THR A 33 -27.42 14.68 29.13
C THR A 33 -26.92 15.94 28.42
N ARG A 34 -25.60 16.14 28.36
CA ARG A 34 -24.98 17.33 27.79
C ARG A 34 -25.25 17.45 26.29
N LEU A 35 -25.67 18.64 25.87
CA LEU A 35 -25.94 18.95 24.46
C LEU A 35 -24.66 19.35 23.71
N VAL A 36 -24.52 18.80 22.50
CA VAL A 36 -23.50 19.02 21.47
C VAL A 36 -24.22 18.90 20.12
N ASN A 37 -23.97 19.69 19.07
CA ASN A 37 -24.75 19.52 17.82
C ASN A 37 -26.26 19.88 17.89
N GLY A 38 -26.78 20.24 19.07
CA GLY A 38 -28.22 20.21 19.39
C GLY A 38 -28.81 18.84 19.75
N LYS A 39 -28.00 17.78 19.86
CA LYS A 39 -28.39 16.45 20.41
C LYS A 39 -27.67 16.22 21.75
N SER A 40 -28.13 15.26 22.57
CA SER A 40 -27.37 14.82 23.74
C SER A 40 -26.15 13.96 23.37
N MET A 41 -25.15 13.88 24.25
CA MET A 41 -24.02 12.94 24.07
C MET A 41 -24.48 11.49 23.88
N LYS A 42 -25.52 11.06 24.61
CA LYS A 42 -26.05 9.70 24.50
C LYS A 42 -26.69 9.41 23.13
N GLU A 43 -27.24 10.44 22.47
CA GLU A 43 -27.78 10.37 21.10
C GLU A 43 -26.72 10.48 20.00
N HIS A 44 -25.58 11.15 20.26
CA HIS A 44 -24.44 11.17 19.34
C HIS A 44 -23.62 9.89 19.41
N LEU A 45 -23.18 9.50 20.60
CA LEU A 45 -22.21 8.42 20.82
C LEU A 45 -22.88 7.05 20.74
N ARG A 46 -24.15 6.93 21.21
CA ARG A 46 -24.97 5.72 21.12
C ARG A 46 -24.19 4.44 21.51
N PHE A 47 -23.45 4.52 22.61
CA PHE A 47 -22.49 3.48 22.99
C PHE A 47 -23.11 2.08 23.08
N ALA A 48 -22.37 1.09 22.60
CA ALA A 48 -22.65 -0.31 22.78
C ALA A 48 -21.44 -1.04 23.38
N VAL A 49 -21.68 -2.18 24.03
CA VAL A 49 -20.64 -3.08 24.54
C VAL A 49 -20.79 -4.44 23.86
N CYS A 50 -19.68 -4.97 23.36
CA CYS A 50 -19.67 -6.26 22.68
C CYS A 50 -19.78 -7.44 23.66
N TYR A 51 -20.49 -8.50 23.27
CA TYR A 51 -20.57 -9.72 24.07
C TYR A 51 -19.28 -10.54 24.03
N TRP A 52 -18.60 -10.58 22.88
CA TRP A 52 -17.49 -11.50 22.64
C TRP A 52 -16.32 -11.17 23.55
N HIS A 53 -15.65 -10.03 23.44
CA HIS A 53 -14.47 -9.77 24.28
C HIS A 53 -14.75 -9.77 25.78
N ASN A 54 -15.89 -9.19 26.19
CA ASN A 54 -16.19 -8.94 27.59
C ASN A 54 -16.71 -10.19 28.34
N PHE A 55 -17.32 -11.16 27.64
CA PHE A 55 -17.90 -12.35 28.28
C PHE A 55 -17.52 -13.70 27.62
N VAL A 56 -16.94 -13.70 26.43
CA VAL A 56 -16.54 -14.89 25.65
C VAL A 56 -15.01 -14.97 25.44
N GLY A 57 -14.31 -13.84 25.36
CA GLY A 57 -12.87 -13.72 25.53
C GLY A 57 -12.44 -14.21 26.91
N ASN A 58 -11.33 -14.94 26.99
CA ASN A 58 -10.86 -15.69 28.16
C ASN A 58 -9.39 -15.38 28.51
N GLY A 59 -8.76 -14.47 27.77
CA GLY A 59 -7.34 -14.15 27.91
C GLY A 59 -6.38 -15.23 27.38
N SER A 60 -6.82 -16.19 26.56
CA SER A 60 -5.86 -16.99 25.77
C SER A 60 -5.38 -16.22 24.55
N ASP A 61 -4.12 -16.42 24.20
CA ASP A 61 -3.47 -15.91 22.98
C ASP A 61 -2.80 -17.10 22.24
N PRO A 62 -2.22 -16.93 21.03
CA PRO A 62 -1.58 -18.04 20.30
C PRO A 62 -0.41 -18.74 21.03
N PHE A 63 0.06 -18.19 22.14
CA PHE A 63 1.23 -18.64 22.90
C PHE A 63 0.91 -19.03 24.35
N GLY A 64 -0.34 -18.86 24.81
CA GLY A 64 -0.68 -18.96 26.23
C GLY A 64 -2.13 -19.34 26.55
N GLU A 65 -2.26 -20.19 27.57
CA GLU A 65 -3.53 -20.63 28.18
C GLU A 65 -4.41 -19.46 28.67
N PRO A 66 -5.73 -19.67 28.85
CA PRO A 66 -6.65 -18.66 29.38
C PRO A 66 -6.23 -18.08 30.74
N THR A 67 -6.49 -16.79 30.96
CA THR A 67 -6.19 -16.08 32.22
C THR A 67 -7.43 -15.56 32.94
N PHE A 68 -8.53 -15.29 32.24
CA PHE A 68 -9.70 -14.63 32.83
C PHE A 68 -10.57 -15.62 33.63
N PRO A 69 -10.86 -15.37 34.92
CA PRO A 69 -11.68 -16.26 35.74
C PRO A 69 -13.18 -16.18 35.34
N LYS A 70 -13.69 -17.21 34.67
CA LYS A 70 -15.07 -17.25 34.16
C LYS A 70 -16.06 -17.96 35.07
N PHE A 71 -16.82 -17.18 35.83
CA PHE A 71 -17.79 -17.71 36.79
C PHE A 71 -18.96 -18.44 36.12
N TRP A 72 -19.44 -17.96 34.97
CA TRP A 72 -20.48 -18.63 34.17
C TRP A 72 -19.99 -19.91 33.45
N ALA A 73 -18.68 -20.13 33.32
CA ALA A 73 -18.14 -21.37 32.74
C ALA A 73 -18.24 -22.58 33.69
N ASN A 74 -18.57 -22.35 34.98
CA ASN A 74 -18.76 -23.42 35.97
C ASN A 74 -20.15 -24.07 35.93
N TYR A 75 -21.07 -23.58 35.09
CA TYR A 75 -22.42 -24.13 34.95
C TYR A 75 -22.43 -25.26 33.93
N PRO A 76 -22.82 -26.50 34.29
CA PRO A 76 -22.80 -27.64 33.36
C PRO A 76 -23.85 -27.56 32.23
N ASP A 77 -24.95 -26.83 32.46
CA ASP A 77 -25.98 -26.57 31.45
C ASP A 77 -25.64 -25.28 30.68
N PRO A 78 -25.47 -25.32 29.33
CA PRO A 78 -25.24 -24.14 28.52
C PRO A 78 -26.31 -23.04 28.65
N ILE A 79 -27.54 -23.39 29.04
CA ILE A 79 -28.64 -22.44 29.24
C ILE A 79 -28.46 -21.67 30.56
N ASP A 80 -28.10 -22.34 31.65
CA ASP A 80 -27.78 -21.66 32.91
C ASP A 80 -26.50 -20.82 32.78
N ALA A 81 -25.50 -21.31 32.03
CA ALA A 81 -24.30 -20.54 31.68
C ALA A 81 -24.65 -19.27 30.87
N ALA A 82 -25.53 -19.38 29.86
CA ALA A 82 -26.01 -18.24 29.07
C ALA A 82 -26.80 -17.23 29.91
N LYS A 83 -27.65 -17.72 30.82
CA LYS A 83 -28.42 -16.90 31.75
C LYS A 83 -27.52 -16.13 32.73
N ALA A 84 -26.59 -16.81 33.40
CA ALA A 84 -25.65 -16.18 34.32
C ALA A 84 -24.79 -15.12 33.60
N LYS A 85 -24.30 -15.43 32.41
CA LYS A 85 -23.59 -14.48 31.54
C LYS A 85 -24.44 -13.24 31.20
N ALA A 86 -25.72 -13.42 30.86
CA ALA A 86 -26.64 -12.32 30.61
C ALA A 86 -26.97 -11.51 31.89
N ASP A 87 -27.02 -12.14 33.07
CA ASP A 87 -27.15 -11.44 34.34
C ASP A 87 -25.95 -10.50 34.60
N TYR A 88 -24.71 -10.96 34.37
CA TYR A 88 -23.50 -10.12 34.51
C TYR A 88 -23.39 -9.05 33.41
N ALA A 89 -23.71 -9.39 32.16
CA ALA A 89 -23.63 -8.45 31.04
C ALA A 89 -24.57 -7.25 31.23
N PHE A 90 -25.84 -7.50 31.54
CA PHE A 90 -26.80 -6.43 31.83
C PHE A 90 -26.55 -5.74 33.19
N GLN A 91 -25.71 -6.30 34.08
CA GLN A 91 -25.16 -5.55 35.21
C GLN A 91 -24.10 -4.54 34.75
N LEU A 92 -23.09 -4.95 33.94
CA LEU A 92 -22.08 -4.03 33.40
C LEU A 92 -22.74 -2.90 32.60
N PHE A 93 -23.68 -3.24 31.72
CA PHE A 93 -24.36 -2.24 30.88
C PHE A 93 -25.14 -1.21 31.72
N LYS A 94 -25.79 -1.66 32.82
CA LYS A 94 -26.47 -0.77 33.78
C LYS A 94 -25.50 0.09 34.58
N LEU A 95 -24.32 -0.42 34.92
CA LEU A 95 -23.30 0.36 35.62
C LEU A 95 -22.72 1.46 34.71
N LEU A 96 -22.50 1.17 33.43
CA LEU A 96 -21.96 2.16 32.47
C LEU A 96 -23.04 3.10 31.87
N ASP A 97 -24.33 2.87 32.12
CA ASP A 97 -25.47 3.56 31.48
C ASP A 97 -25.43 3.53 29.93
N VAL A 98 -24.83 2.48 29.34
CA VAL A 98 -24.77 2.32 27.88
C VAL A 98 -26.16 1.98 27.30
N PRO A 99 -26.60 2.66 26.23
CA PRO A 99 -27.92 2.42 25.64
C PRO A 99 -28.03 1.09 24.85
N TYR A 100 -26.92 0.50 24.40
CA TYR A 100 -26.94 -0.69 23.55
C TYR A 100 -25.93 -1.79 23.95
N PHE A 101 -26.06 -2.95 23.31
CA PHE A 101 -25.05 -4.02 23.24
C PHE A 101 -25.03 -4.66 21.84
N CYS A 102 -23.99 -5.47 21.56
CA CYS A 102 -23.82 -6.25 20.33
C CYS A 102 -23.52 -7.73 20.65
N PHE A 103 -23.88 -8.69 19.76
CA PHE A 103 -23.52 -10.12 19.94
C PHE A 103 -23.37 -10.94 18.65
N HIS A 104 -22.49 -11.95 18.64
CA HIS A 104 -22.62 -13.12 17.76
C HIS A 104 -23.56 -14.17 18.38
N ASP A 105 -24.24 -14.94 17.55
CA ASP A 105 -25.10 -16.05 17.96
C ASP A 105 -24.41 -17.08 18.90
N ALA A 106 -23.14 -17.41 18.64
CA ALA A 106 -22.32 -18.25 19.52
C ALA A 106 -21.94 -17.58 20.86
N ASP A 107 -21.98 -16.24 20.93
CA ASP A 107 -21.57 -15.51 22.14
C ASP A 107 -22.65 -15.53 23.21
N VAL A 108 -23.91 -15.63 22.83
CA VAL A 108 -25.04 -15.61 23.77
C VAL A 108 -25.24 -17.01 24.37
N VAL A 109 -25.15 -18.07 23.57
CA VAL A 109 -25.34 -19.46 24.01
C VAL A 109 -24.51 -20.45 23.19
N SER A 110 -24.18 -21.61 23.76
CA SER A 110 -23.57 -22.69 22.98
C SER A 110 -24.51 -23.17 21.87
N LEU A 111 -24.00 -23.23 20.63
CA LEU A 111 -24.72 -23.76 19.48
C LEU A 111 -24.84 -25.31 19.48
N GLY A 112 -24.30 -25.98 20.51
CA GLY A 112 -24.45 -27.42 20.72
C GLY A 112 -23.70 -28.29 19.71
N ASN A 113 -24.07 -29.58 19.66
CA ASN A 113 -23.45 -30.58 18.79
C ASN A 113 -24.20 -30.76 17.46
N SER A 114 -25.34 -30.08 17.27
CA SER A 114 -26.15 -30.17 16.05
C SER A 114 -26.91 -28.86 15.77
N PHE A 115 -27.17 -28.56 14.49
CA PHE A 115 -27.88 -27.34 14.09
C PHE A 115 -29.26 -27.20 14.77
N ALA A 116 -30.00 -28.31 14.92
CA ALA A 116 -31.29 -28.33 15.59
C ALA A 116 -31.21 -28.13 17.11
N GLU A 117 -30.06 -28.40 17.73
CA GLU A 117 -29.77 -28.08 19.14
C GLU A 117 -29.45 -26.59 19.28
N GLY A 118 -28.54 -26.06 18.45
CA GLY A 118 -28.25 -24.63 18.39
C GLY A 118 -29.49 -23.76 18.17
N GLN A 119 -30.41 -24.17 17.29
CA GLN A 119 -31.69 -23.47 17.10
C GLN A 119 -32.56 -23.44 18.37
N ARG A 120 -32.61 -24.53 19.15
CA ARG A 120 -33.35 -24.54 20.44
C ARG A 120 -32.66 -23.66 21.47
N ASN A 121 -31.34 -23.75 21.56
CA ASN A 121 -30.53 -22.98 22.51
C ASN A 121 -30.65 -21.48 22.23
N LEU A 122 -30.57 -21.05 20.96
CA LEU A 122 -30.75 -19.66 20.54
C LEU A 122 -32.15 -19.13 20.87
N ALA A 123 -33.22 -19.93 20.66
CA ALA A 123 -34.57 -19.52 21.02
C ALA A 123 -34.73 -19.27 22.54
N VAL A 124 -34.13 -20.11 23.38
CA VAL A 124 -34.12 -19.89 24.84
C VAL A 124 -33.27 -18.68 25.23
N SER A 125 -32.13 -18.47 24.55
CA SER A 125 -31.28 -17.30 24.76
C SER A 125 -31.95 -15.99 24.32
N GLU A 126 -32.77 -16.01 23.28
CA GLU A 126 -33.59 -14.88 22.85
C GLU A 126 -34.60 -14.49 23.93
N ASP A 127 -35.28 -15.47 24.54
CA ASP A 127 -36.22 -15.22 25.64
C ASP A 127 -35.53 -14.61 26.88
N ILE A 128 -34.31 -15.05 27.20
CA ILE A 128 -33.48 -14.49 28.27
C ILE A 128 -33.11 -13.03 27.95
N LEU A 129 -32.55 -12.77 26.77
CA LEU A 129 -32.11 -11.43 26.35
C LEU A 129 -33.27 -10.46 26.24
N ARG A 130 -34.38 -10.86 25.61
CA ARG A 130 -35.60 -10.04 25.48
C ARG A 130 -36.12 -9.61 26.85
N LYS A 131 -36.21 -10.55 27.80
CA LYS A 131 -36.57 -10.23 29.18
C LYS A 131 -35.60 -9.24 29.83
N LYS A 132 -34.29 -9.38 29.60
CA LYS A 132 -33.30 -8.41 30.12
C LYS A 132 -33.44 -7.02 29.51
N MET A 133 -33.70 -6.94 28.20
CA MET A 133 -33.96 -5.67 27.51
C MET A 133 -35.22 -5.00 28.08
N ASP A 134 -36.30 -5.76 28.29
CA ASP A 134 -37.54 -5.26 28.93
C ASP A 134 -37.31 -4.85 30.41
N GLU A 135 -36.44 -5.55 31.16
CA GLU A 135 -36.05 -5.23 32.57
C GLU A 135 -35.07 -4.05 32.72
N THR A 136 -34.53 -3.52 31.63
CA THR A 136 -33.42 -2.54 31.66
C THR A 136 -33.63 -1.31 30.78
N GLY A 137 -34.41 -1.41 29.71
CA GLY A 137 -34.47 -0.39 28.66
C GLY A 137 -33.28 -0.40 27.69
N ILE A 138 -32.28 -1.27 27.92
CA ILE A 138 -31.11 -1.42 27.04
C ILE A 138 -31.54 -2.15 25.76
N LYS A 139 -31.03 -1.68 24.63
CA LYS A 139 -31.38 -2.16 23.29
C LYS A 139 -30.27 -3.00 22.64
N LEU A 140 -30.60 -3.65 21.53
CA LEU A 140 -29.63 -4.30 20.65
C LEU A 140 -29.19 -3.30 19.56
N LEU A 141 -27.89 -2.98 19.45
CA LEU A 141 -27.41 -2.17 18.32
C LEU A 141 -27.38 -3.05 17.06
N TRP A 142 -26.74 -4.22 17.16
CA TRP A 142 -26.74 -5.25 16.12
C TRP A 142 -26.43 -6.63 16.67
N GLY A 143 -26.89 -7.65 15.93
CA GLY A 143 -26.40 -9.02 16.07
C GLY A 143 -25.71 -9.48 14.79
N THR A 144 -25.01 -10.61 14.87
CA THR A 144 -24.26 -11.24 13.78
C THR A 144 -24.19 -12.77 14.01
N ALA A 145 -23.64 -13.52 13.06
CA ALA A 145 -23.38 -14.95 13.19
C ALA A 145 -21.86 -15.23 13.23
N ASN A 146 -21.39 -16.02 14.20
CA ASN A 146 -19.99 -16.45 14.24
C ASN A 146 -19.76 -17.52 13.16
N LEU A 147 -19.30 -17.08 12.00
CA LEU A 147 -18.96 -17.90 10.83
C LEU A 147 -17.45 -18.16 10.69
N PHE A 148 -16.67 -18.01 11.77
CA PHE A 148 -15.19 -18.02 11.68
C PHE A 148 -14.48 -18.85 12.76
N SER A 149 -15.08 -19.04 13.94
CA SER A 149 -14.45 -19.76 15.06
C SER A 149 -14.63 -21.29 15.00
N HIS A 150 -15.73 -21.80 14.45
CA HIS A 150 -15.94 -23.25 14.34
C HIS A 150 -15.20 -23.81 13.12
N LYS A 151 -14.40 -24.86 13.32
CA LYS A 151 -13.55 -25.54 12.32
C LYS A 151 -14.19 -25.95 10.98
N ARG A 152 -15.51 -25.83 10.82
CA ARG A 152 -16.20 -26.05 9.53
C ARG A 152 -15.97 -24.90 8.55
N TYR A 153 -15.62 -23.72 9.07
CA TYR A 153 -15.38 -22.50 8.29
C TYR A 153 -13.88 -22.23 8.06
N MET A 154 -13.02 -23.24 8.29
CA MET A 154 -11.56 -23.08 8.20
C MET A 154 -11.05 -22.72 6.80
N ALA A 155 -11.90 -22.88 5.77
CA ALA A 155 -11.66 -22.48 4.40
C ALA A 155 -12.91 -21.76 3.88
N GLY A 156 -13.24 -20.60 4.47
CA GLY A 156 -14.41 -19.81 4.10
C GLY A 156 -15.75 -20.30 4.64
N ALA A 157 -16.76 -19.43 4.59
CA ALA A 157 -18.14 -19.75 4.94
C ALA A 157 -19.09 -19.49 3.75
N ALA A 158 -19.31 -18.24 3.35
CA ALA A 158 -19.94 -17.86 2.08
C ALA A 158 -19.00 -18.05 0.87
N THR A 159 -17.69 -17.91 1.10
CA THR A 159 -16.63 -18.16 0.11
C THR A 159 -16.24 -19.64 -0.01
N SER A 160 -16.77 -20.51 0.86
CA SER A 160 -16.24 -21.87 1.01
C SER A 160 -16.23 -22.70 -0.29
N PRO A 161 -15.16 -23.47 -0.56
CA PRO A 161 -15.14 -24.37 -1.71
C PRO A 161 -16.14 -25.52 -1.56
N GLU A 162 -16.65 -25.81 -0.34
CA GLU A 162 -17.66 -26.82 -0.05
C GLU A 162 -19.09 -26.24 0.02
N PRO A 163 -20.03 -26.66 -0.87
CA PRO A 163 -21.40 -26.15 -0.88
C PRO A 163 -22.21 -26.40 0.40
N ASP A 164 -21.88 -27.45 1.16
CA ASP A 164 -22.56 -27.78 2.42
C ASP A 164 -22.18 -26.80 3.54
N VAL A 165 -20.95 -26.27 3.52
CA VAL A 165 -20.50 -25.21 4.44
C VAL A 165 -21.23 -23.90 4.14
N PHE A 166 -21.35 -23.52 2.86
CA PHE A 166 -22.16 -22.39 2.41
C PHE A 166 -23.62 -22.52 2.88
N ALA A 167 -24.22 -23.70 2.71
CA ALA A 167 -25.59 -23.97 3.11
C ALA A 167 -25.78 -23.87 4.65
N TYR A 168 -24.80 -24.36 5.43
CA TYR A 168 -24.81 -24.21 6.89
C TYR A 168 -24.66 -22.74 7.30
N ALA A 169 -23.71 -22.01 6.72
CA ALA A 169 -23.47 -20.60 7.00
C ALA A 169 -24.72 -19.74 6.74
N ALA A 170 -25.38 -19.95 5.59
CA ALA A 170 -26.62 -19.26 5.25
C ALA A 170 -27.76 -19.59 6.23
N ALA A 171 -27.84 -20.85 6.68
CA ALA A 171 -28.82 -21.28 7.68
C ALA A 171 -28.54 -20.73 9.08
N GLN A 172 -27.26 -20.52 9.46
CA GLN A 172 -26.86 -19.88 10.71
C GLN A 172 -27.15 -18.37 10.68
N VAL A 173 -26.75 -17.65 9.63
CA VAL A 173 -27.09 -16.23 9.41
C VAL A 173 -28.59 -15.99 9.40
N LYS A 174 -29.38 -16.88 8.77
CA LYS A 174 -30.85 -16.84 8.84
C LYS A 174 -31.36 -16.87 10.29
N ASN A 175 -30.82 -17.74 11.15
CA ASN A 175 -31.25 -17.80 12.55
C ASN A 175 -30.86 -16.54 13.32
N ALA A 176 -29.61 -16.07 13.14
CA ALA A 176 -29.09 -14.89 13.81
C ALA A 176 -29.84 -13.61 13.40
N LEU A 177 -30.07 -13.39 12.09
CA LEU A 177 -30.83 -12.24 11.57
C LEU A 177 -32.30 -12.27 12.01
N GLU A 178 -32.95 -13.43 12.04
CA GLU A 178 -34.30 -13.57 12.60
C GLU A 178 -34.35 -13.26 14.11
N MET A 179 -33.33 -13.68 14.88
CA MET A 179 -33.20 -13.36 16.31
C MET A 179 -32.96 -11.86 16.53
N THR A 180 -32.02 -11.25 15.79
CA THR A 180 -31.78 -9.80 15.78
C THR A 180 -33.05 -9.02 15.44
N HIS A 181 -33.83 -9.49 14.47
CA HIS A 181 -35.12 -8.86 14.13
C HIS A 181 -36.13 -8.94 15.28
N ARG A 182 -36.30 -10.10 15.92
CA ARG A 182 -37.24 -10.27 17.05
C ARG A 182 -36.81 -9.49 18.31
N LEU A 183 -35.51 -9.35 18.54
CA LEU A 183 -34.93 -8.48 19.56
C LEU A 183 -34.91 -6.99 19.16
N LYS A 184 -35.41 -6.63 17.96
CA LYS A 184 -35.50 -5.25 17.44
C LYS A 184 -34.13 -4.54 17.31
N GLY A 185 -33.09 -5.28 16.89
CA GLY A 185 -31.78 -4.71 16.59
C GLY A 185 -31.84 -3.62 15.52
N GLU A 186 -31.09 -2.54 15.69
CA GLU A 186 -31.10 -1.40 14.76
C GLU A 186 -30.25 -1.68 13.48
N ASN A 187 -29.34 -2.66 13.51
CA ASN A 187 -28.55 -3.15 12.37
C ASN A 187 -28.29 -4.68 12.45
N TYR A 188 -27.67 -5.25 11.42
CA TYR A 188 -27.11 -6.61 11.42
C TYR A 188 -25.76 -6.60 10.67
N VAL A 189 -24.72 -7.18 11.27
CA VAL A 189 -23.33 -7.14 10.77
C VAL A 189 -22.96 -8.44 10.07
N LEU A 190 -22.10 -8.34 9.04
CA LEU A 190 -21.31 -9.43 8.50
C LEU A 190 -19.84 -8.99 8.40
N TRP A 191 -19.00 -9.54 9.26
CA TRP A 191 -17.54 -9.47 9.17
C TRP A 191 -17.02 -10.69 8.42
N GLY A 192 -16.20 -10.48 7.39
CA GLY A 192 -15.61 -11.53 6.56
C GLY A 192 -14.48 -12.34 7.18
N GLY A 193 -14.49 -12.63 8.49
CA GLY A 193 -13.36 -13.24 9.22
C GLY A 193 -12.88 -14.65 8.77
N ARG A 194 -13.51 -15.25 7.75
CA ARG A 194 -12.95 -16.36 6.95
C ARG A 194 -13.18 -16.19 5.44
N GLU A 195 -13.81 -15.10 5.02
CA GLU A 195 -14.21 -14.79 3.65
C GLU A 195 -13.01 -14.17 2.89
N GLY A 196 -12.05 -15.04 2.59
CA GLY A 196 -10.75 -14.68 2.08
C GLY A 196 -9.91 -15.94 1.85
N TYR A 197 -8.60 -15.78 1.69
CA TYR A 197 -7.69 -16.91 1.41
C TYR A 197 -6.42 -16.90 2.26
N ASP A 198 -5.88 -18.10 2.49
CA ASP A 198 -4.55 -18.30 3.08
C ASP A 198 -3.47 -18.41 2.00
N THR A 199 -3.81 -18.89 0.79
CA THR A 199 -2.91 -18.89 -0.37
C THR A 199 -3.67 -18.79 -1.69
N LEU A 200 -3.15 -18.02 -2.65
CA LEU A 200 -3.72 -17.94 -3.99
C LEU A 200 -3.62 -19.25 -4.79
N MET A 201 -2.78 -20.21 -4.36
CA MET A 201 -2.52 -21.43 -5.12
C MET A 201 -3.71 -22.42 -5.16
N ASN A 202 -4.70 -22.28 -4.27
CA ASN A 202 -5.89 -23.14 -4.22
C ASN A 202 -7.22 -22.36 -4.26
N THR A 203 -7.17 -21.04 -4.46
CA THR A 203 -8.32 -20.13 -4.41
C THR A 203 -8.76 -19.70 -5.81
N ASP A 204 -10.06 -19.75 -6.09
CA ASP A 204 -10.67 -19.19 -7.29
C ASP A 204 -11.36 -17.87 -6.90
N LEU A 205 -10.58 -16.78 -6.93
CA LEU A 205 -11.03 -15.44 -6.55
C LEU A 205 -12.36 -15.06 -7.19
N LYS A 206 -12.55 -15.40 -8.48
CA LYS A 206 -13.78 -15.04 -9.19
C LYS A 206 -14.96 -15.84 -8.63
N ARG A 207 -14.82 -17.17 -8.50
CA ARG A 207 -15.86 -18.03 -7.93
C ARG A 207 -16.22 -17.61 -6.50
N GLU A 208 -15.24 -17.30 -5.67
CA GLU A 208 -15.47 -16.99 -4.25
C GLU A 208 -16.17 -15.64 -4.08
N LEU A 209 -15.76 -14.61 -4.85
CA LEU A 209 -16.47 -13.32 -4.90
C LEU A 209 -17.89 -13.45 -5.47
N ASP A 210 -18.09 -14.27 -6.53
CA ASP A 210 -19.42 -14.57 -7.08
C ASP A 210 -20.34 -15.23 -6.02
N GLN A 211 -19.80 -16.15 -5.19
CA GLN A 211 -20.58 -16.78 -4.11
C GLN A 211 -20.82 -15.84 -2.92
N LEU A 212 -19.85 -15.01 -2.53
CA LEU A 212 -20.02 -13.99 -1.49
C LEU A 212 -21.12 -12.99 -1.88
N ALA A 213 -21.12 -12.51 -3.13
CA ALA A 213 -22.17 -11.63 -3.66
C ALA A 213 -23.55 -12.30 -3.67
N ARG A 214 -23.61 -13.58 -4.05
CA ARG A 214 -24.82 -14.40 -3.98
C ARG A 214 -25.30 -14.59 -2.53
N PHE A 215 -24.39 -14.79 -1.58
CA PHE A 215 -24.70 -14.95 -0.16
C PHE A 215 -25.30 -13.67 0.41
N LEU A 216 -24.63 -12.53 0.21
CA LEU A 216 -25.12 -11.21 0.62
C LEU A 216 -26.48 -10.88 -0.03
N SER A 217 -26.68 -11.26 -1.29
CA SER A 217 -27.98 -11.19 -1.96
C SER A 217 -29.06 -12.05 -1.29
N LEU A 218 -28.73 -13.25 -0.78
CA LEU A 218 -29.66 -14.08 0.00
C LEU A 218 -30.00 -13.43 1.35
N VAL A 219 -29.02 -12.78 2.00
CA VAL A 219 -29.24 -12.04 3.26
C VAL A 219 -30.18 -10.85 3.05
N VAL A 220 -29.96 -10.05 1.99
CA VAL A 220 -30.87 -8.96 1.58
C VAL A 220 -32.29 -9.46 1.33
N ASN A 221 -32.43 -10.51 0.51
CA ASN A 221 -33.73 -11.12 0.22
C ASN A 221 -34.41 -11.65 1.49
N HIS A 222 -33.64 -12.19 2.45
CA HIS A 222 -34.19 -12.66 3.72
C HIS A 222 -34.61 -11.51 4.65
N LYS A 223 -33.79 -10.46 4.79
CA LYS A 223 -34.12 -9.20 5.49
C LYS A 223 -35.46 -8.65 5.02
N HIS A 224 -35.64 -8.51 3.72
CA HIS A 224 -36.90 -8.00 3.14
C HIS A 224 -38.07 -8.96 3.36
N LYS A 225 -37.84 -10.28 3.22
CA LYS A 225 -38.86 -11.32 3.45
C LYS A 225 -39.39 -11.35 4.89
N ILE A 226 -38.53 -11.16 5.90
CA ILE A 226 -38.96 -11.10 7.31
C ILE A 226 -39.42 -9.70 7.73
N GLY A 227 -39.19 -8.68 6.89
CA GLY A 227 -39.57 -7.30 7.16
C GLY A 227 -38.59 -6.52 8.04
N PHE A 228 -37.37 -7.04 8.26
CA PHE A 228 -36.34 -6.38 9.06
C PHE A 228 -35.99 -5.00 8.47
N LYS A 229 -36.02 -3.97 9.32
CA LYS A 229 -35.79 -2.57 8.92
C LYS A 229 -34.41 -2.03 9.27
N GLY A 230 -33.60 -2.80 9.99
CA GLY A 230 -32.24 -2.42 10.32
C GLY A 230 -31.32 -2.39 9.10
N THR A 231 -30.26 -1.60 9.23
CA THR A 231 -29.17 -1.52 8.25
C THR A 231 -28.44 -2.86 8.18
N LEU A 232 -28.04 -3.30 6.98
CA LEU A 232 -27.04 -4.37 6.87
C LEU A 232 -25.66 -3.72 6.81
N LEU A 233 -24.71 -4.27 7.56
CA LEU A 233 -23.36 -3.74 7.66
C LEU A 233 -22.36 -4.80 7.17
N ILE A 234 -21.39 -4.39 6.35
CA ILE A 234 -20.15 -5.12 6.11
C ILE A 234 -19.06 -4.45 6.94
N GLU A 235 -18.13 -5.23 7.47
CA GLU A 235 -17.09 -4.77 8.40
C GLU A 235 -15.72 -4.97 7.77
N PRO A 236 -15.09 -3.91 7.18
CA PRO A 236 -13.87 -4.10 6.42
C PRO A 236 -12.71 -4.52 7.30
N LYS A 237 -11.90 -5.46 6.82
CA LYS A 237 -10.63 -5.89 7.41
C LYS A 237 -9.70 -6.45 6.32
N PRO A 238 -8.40 -6.11 6.31
CA PRO A 238 -7.47 -6.49 5.24
C PRO A 238 -7.03 -7.97 5.27
N GLN A 239 -6.86 -8.50 6.48
CA GLN A 239 -6.27 -9.81 6.79
C GLN A 239 -6.52 -10.14 8.26
N GLU A 240 -6.07 -11.31 8.69
CA GLU A 240 -6.26 -11.90 10.03
C GLU A 240 -7.73 -12.23 10.38
N PRO A 241 -8.09 -13.52 10.49
CA PRO A 241 -7.22 -14.71 10.56
C PRO A 241 -6.91 -15.36 9.20
N THR A 242 -7.22 -14.71 8.07
CA THR A 242 -6.79 -15.11 6.72
C THR A 242 -5.50 -14.39 6.30
N LYS A 243 -4.81 -14.85 5.26
CA LYS A 243 -3.68 -14.11 4.65
C LYS A 243 -4.13 -12.90 3.82
N HIS A 244 -5.38 -12.88 3.36
CA HIS A 244 -6.06 -11.74 2.75
C HIS A 244 -7.57 -11.95 2.90
N GLN A 245 -8.30 -10.91 3.30
CA GLN A 245 -9.75 -10.90 3.43
C GLN A 245 -10.36 -10.02 2.32
N TYR A 246 -11.49 -10.44 1.73
CA TYR A 246 -12.01 -9.83 0.50
C TYR A 246 -12.65 -8.45 0.72
N ASP A 247 -13.25 -8.25 1.88
CA ASP A 247 -13.73 -6.97 2.40
C ASP A 247 -12.57 -6.13 2.98
N TYR A 248 -11.51 -5.92 2.20
CA TYR A 248 -10.21 -5.38 2.65
C TYR A 248 -10.29 -4.01 3.35
N ASP A 249 -10.94 -3.04 2.70
CA ASP A 249 -11.14 -1.66 3.17
C ASP A 249 -12.47 -1.08 2.63
N VAL A 250 -12.86 0.13 3.05
CA VAL A 250 -14.10 0.79 2.60
C VAL A 250 -14.14 0.99 1.08
N ALA A 251 -12.99 1.27 0.44
CA ALA A 251 -12.89 1.41 -1.01
C ALA A 251 -13.22 0.08 -1.73
N SER A 252 -12.63 -1.01 -1.26
CA SER A 252 -12.80 -2.37 -1.78
C SER A 252 -14.21 -2.88 -1.56
N VAL A 253 -14.77 -2.68 -0.36
CA VAL A 253 -16.17 -3.02 -0.04
C VAL A 253 -17.14 -2.22 -0.92
N TYR A 254 -16.92 -0.92 -1.14
CA TYR A 254 -17.75 -0.14 -2.06
C TYR A 254 -17.62 -0.63 -3.51
N GLY A 255 -16.41 -0.92 -3.98
CA GLY A 255 -16.16 -1.44 -5.32
C GLY A 255 -16.87 -2.77 -5.58
N PHE A 256 -16.76 -3.70 -4.62
CA PHE A 256 -17.47 -4.98 -4.62
C PHE A 256 -19.00 -4.78 -4.61
N LEU A 257 -19.52 -3.97 -3.68
CA LEU A 257 -20.96 -3.69 -3.59
C LEU A 257 -21.50 -3.05 -4.88
N LYS A 258 -20.72 -2.17 -5.52
CA LYS A 258 -21.06 -1.57 -6.82
C LYS A 258 -21.05 -2.56 -7.96
N HIS A 259 -20.06 -3.47 -8.01
CA HIS A 259 -19.96 -4.49 -9.05
C HIS A 259 -21.20 -5.40 -9.07
N TYR A 260 -21.69 -5.79 -7.89
CA TYR A 260 -22.84 -6.70 -7.75
C TYR A 260 -24.19 -5.99 -7.50
N GLY A 261 -24.23 -4.65 -7.51
CA GLY A 261 -25.47 -3.86 -7.39
C GLY A 261 -26.12 -3.86 -6.00
N LEU A 262 -25.31 -4.04 -4.96
CA LEU A 262 -25.71 -4.18 -3.55
C LEU A 262 -25.52 -2.89 -2.72
N GLU A 263 -24.99 -1.80 -3.31
CA GLU A 263 -24.52 -0.61 -2.60
C GLU A 263 -25.62 0.21 -1.89
N LYS A 264 -26.89 -0.13 -2.12
CA LYS A 264 -28.07 0.53 -1.54
C LYS A 264 -28.68 -0.25 -0.37
N GLU A 265 -28.24 -1.49 -0.16
CA GLU A 265 -28.75 -2.40 0.87
C GLU A 265 -27.82 -2.52 2.06
N PHE A 266 -26.52 -2.31 1.81
CA PHE A 266 -25.44 -2.37 2.78
C PHE A 266 -24.83 -0.99 3.07
N LYS A 267 -24.27 -0.89 4.26
CA LYS A 267 -23.40 0.17 4.75
C LYS A 267 -22.16 -0.47 5.38
N VAL A 268 -21.20 0.33 5.85
CA VAL A 268 -20.03 -0.17 6.57
C VAL A 268 -20.12 0.03 8.09
N ASN A 269 -19.67 -0.98 8.82
CA ASN A 269 -19.18 -0.89 10.20
C ASN A 269 -17.67 -0.71 10.10
N ILE A 270 -17.08 0.36 10.63
CA ILE A 270 -15.64 0.60 10.47
C ILE A 270 -14.97 0.48 11.83
N GLU A 271 -13.92 -0.32 11.91
CA GLU A 271 -13.12 -0.51 13.11
C GLU A 271 -11.75 0.19 12.99
N ALA A 272 -11.28 0.80 14.08
CA ALA A 272 -10.01 1.51 14.13
C ALA A 272 -8.77 0.60 13.98
N ASN A 273 -8.75 -0.59 14.59
CA ASN A 273 -7.63 -1.54 14.44
C ASN A 273 -7.63 -2.13 13.01
N HIS A 274 -8.78 -2.44 12.42
CA HIS A 274 -8.86 -2.90 11.03
C HIS A 274 -8.37 -1.85 10.02
N ALA A 275 -8.78 -0.57 10.17
CA ALA A 275 -8.36 0.52 9.29
C ALA A 275 -6.83 0.71 9.30
N THR A 276 -6.23 0.73 10.50
CA THR A 276 -4.77 0.87 10.64
C THR A 276 -4.00 -0.35 10.14
N LEU A 277 -4.53 -1.57 10.31
CA LEU A 277 -3.97 -2.77 9.67
C LEU A 277 -4.04 -2.74 8.13
N ALA A 278 -4.99 -2.00 7.54
CA ALA A 278 -5.11 -1.85 6.08
C ALA A 278 -4.10 -0.86 5.49
N GLY A 279 -3.45 -0.05 6.34
CA GLY A 279 -2.58 1.06 5.95
C GLY A 279 -3.25 2.44 5.98
N HIS A 280 -4.50 2.53 6.47
CA HIS A 280 -5.31 3.74 6.46
C HIS A 280 -5.47 4.35 7.86
N THR A 281 -5.72 5.65 7.97
CA THR A 281 -6.16 6.25 9.24
C THR A 281 -7.66 6.02 9.45
N PHE A 282 -8.12 6.03 10.70
CA PHE A 282 -9.51 5.73 11.01
C PHE A 282 -10.48 6.79 10.45
N GLU A 283 -10.11 8.07 10.51
CA GLU A 283 -10.89 9.15 9.91
C GLU A 283 -10.89 9.14 8.37
N HIS A 284 -9.88 8.55 7.71
CA HIS A 284 -9.90 8.35 6.25
C HIS A 284 -11.09 7.48 5.84
N GLU A 285 -11.21 6.30 6.46
CA GLU A 285 -12.28 5.35 6.16
C GLU A 285 -13.67 5.92 6.49
N ILE A 286 -13.79 6.68 7.58
CA ILE A 286 -15.04 7.39 7.94
C ILE A 286 -15.39 8.44 6.89
N ALA A 287 -14.43 9.28 6.49
CA ALA A 287 -14.63 10.32 5.48
C ALA A 287 -15.00 9.71 4.11
N LEU A 288 -14.32 8.64 3.70
CA LEU A 288 -14.56 7.91 2.47
C LEU A 288 -15.97 7.27 2.47
N ALA A 289 -16.31 6.53 3.53
CA ALA A 289 -17.63 5.93 3.68
C ALA A 289 -18.76 6.96 3.67
N SER A 290 -18.52 8.15 4.26
CA SER A 290 -19.45 9.28 4.24
C SER A 290 -19.66 9.82 2.82
N VAL A 291 -18.57 10.10 2.09
CA VAL A 291 -18.62 10.60 0.69
C VAL A 291 -19.28 9.59 -0.26
N LEU A 292 -19.03 8.31 -0.06
CA LEU A 292 -19.62 7.21 -0.83
C LEU A 292 -21.08 6.88 -0.43
N GLY A 293 -21.58 7.50 0.64
CA GLY A 293 -22.95 7.32 1.16
C GLY A 293 -23.17 6.03 1.96
N ILE A 294 -22.13 5.20 2.15
CA ILE A 294 -22.19 3.90 2.80
C ILE A 294 -21.82 3.93 4.30
N PHE A 295 -21.47 5.06 4.90
CA PHE A 295 -21.23 5.18 6.35
C PHE A 295 -22.42 4.65 7.18
N GLY A 296 -22.15 3.79 8.18
CA GLY A 296 -23.19 3.06 8.93
C GLY A 296 -23.01 3.09 10.45
N SER A 297 -21.94 2.48 10.94
CA SER A 297 -21.63 2.28 12.38
C SER A 297 -20.10 2.26 12.59
N LEU A 298 -19.63 2.36 13.84
CA LEU A 298 -18.21 2.22 14.18
C LEU A 298 -17.96 1.23 15.33
N ASP A 299 -16.82 0.57 15.26
CA ASP A 299 -16.20 -0.16 16.36
C ASP A 299 -14.98 0.60 16.89
N MET A 300 -15.04 0.92 18.18
CA MET A 300 -14.16 1.86 18.86
C MET A 300 -13.11 1.13 19.68
N ASN A 301 -12.01 0.82 19.01
CA ASN A 301 -10.81 0.26 19.62
C ASN A 301 -9.57 1.03 19.12
N ARG A 302 -8.40 0.38 19.10
CA ARG A 302 -7.19 0.82 18.39
C ARG A 302 -6.22 -0.36 18.23
N GLY A 303 -5.32 -0.23 17.27
CA GLY A 303 -4.11 -1.05 17.11
C GLY A 303 -2.97 -0.70 18.06
N ASP A 304 -1.81 -1.26 17.72
CA ASP A 304 -0.50 -0.86 18.20
C ASP A 304 0.41 -0.81 16.98
N ASP A 305 0.98 0.36 16.66
CA ASP A 305 1.68 0.60 15.38
C ASP A 305 2.96 -0.23 15.20
N ARG A 306 3.34 -1.01 16.22
CA ARG A 306 4.49 -1.93 16.24
C ARG A 306 4.07 -3.40 16.22
N CYS A 307 2.78 -3.69 16.24
CA CYS A 307 2.20 -5.04 16.24
C CYS A 307 1.26 -5.17 15.03
N GLY A 308 1.72 -5.78 13.93
CA GLY A 308 0.95 -5.96 12.69
C GLY A 308 -0.16 -7.02 12.77
N TRP A 309 -0.91 -7.06 13.87
CA TRP A 309 -2.03 -7.96 14.13
C TRP A 309 -3.07 -7.27 15.03
N ASP A 310 -4.21 -7.92 15.23
CA ASP A 310 -5.35 -7.33 15.91
C ASP A 310 -5.18 -7.30 17.44
N THR A 311 -5.07 -6.09 17.98
CA THR A 311 -4.83 -5.87 19.41
C THR A 311 -6.10 -5.55 20.17
N ASP A 312 -7.13 -5.04 19.49
CA ASP A 312 -8.48 -4.72 20.01
C ASP A 312 -8.38 -4.02 21.37
N GLN A 313 -7.55 -2.99 21.43
CA GLN A 313 -7.32 -2.18 22.63
C GLN A 313 -8.37 -1.08 22.74
N PHE A 314 -8.77 -0.73 23.97
CA PHE A 314 -9.60 0.46 24.16
C PHE A 314 -8.87 1.72 23.65
N PRO A 315 -9.59 2.67 23.04
CA PRO A 315 -8.99 3.90 22.51
C PRO A 315 -8.42 4.73 23.66
N ASN A 316 -7.22 5.29 23.46
CA ASN A 316 -6.50 6.07 24.47
C ASN A 316 -5.81 7.34 23.93
N ASN A 317 -5.71 7.50 22.61
CA ASN A 317 -5.25 8.73 21.98
C ASN A 317 -6.45 9.67 21.72
N LEU A 318 -6.33 10.93 22.13
CA LEU A 318 -7.38 11.92 21.92
C LEU A 318 -7.39 12.48 20.50
N HIS A 319 -6.24 12.52 19.82
CA HIS A 319 -6.13 13.16 18.51
C HIS A 319 -6.97 12.43 17.46
N ASP A 320 -6.71 11.14 17.28
CA ASP A 320 -7.35 10.25 16.33
C ASP A 320 -8.86 10.16 16.60
N ILE A 321 -9.25 10.12 17.88
CA ILE A 321 -10.65 10.10 18.32
C ILE A 321 -11.34 11.45 18.07
N THR A 322 -10.64 12.59 18.19
CA THR A 322 -11.16 13.90 17.76
C THR A 322 -11.35 13.96 16.25
N LEU A 323 -10.42 13.42 15.44
CA LEU A 323 -10.55 13.37 13.98
C LEU A 323 -11.70 12.46 13.53
N ALA A 324 -11.80 11.26 14.11
CA ALA A 324 -12.90 10.34 13.86
C ALA A 324 -14.25 10.97 14.24
N MET A 325 -14.38 11.58 15.43
CA MET A 325 -15.62 12.26 15.83
C MET A 325 -15.93 13.48 14.95
N TYR A 326 -14.92 14.20 14.44
CA TYR A 326 -15.11 15.28 13.48
C TYR A 326 -15.72 14.78 12.16
N GLU A 327 -15.20 13.68 11.59
CA GLU A 327 -15.75 13.09 10.37
C GLU A 327 -17.13 12.45 10.58
N VAL A 328 -17.40 11.84 11.74
CA VAL A 328 -18.75 11.39 12.14
C VAL A 328 -19.73 12.56 12.21
N LEU A 329 -19.36 13.69 12.81
CA LEU A 329 -20.20 14.91 12.83
C LEU A 329 -20.42 15.48 11.43
N LYS A 330 -19.38 15.49 10.58
CA LYS A 330 -19.42 15.92 9.18
C LYS A 330 -20.30 15.01 8.29
N ALA A 331 -20.44 13.73 8.65
CA ALA A 331 -21.40 12.79 8.07
C ALA A 331 -22.85 12.97 8.59
N GLY A 332 -23.09 13.84 9.59
CA GLY A 332 -24.39 14.07 10.24
C GLY A 332 -24.65 13.24 11.52
N GLY A 333 -23.67 12.45 11.94
CA GLY A 333 -23.76 11.47 13.02
C GLY A 333 -24.52 10.20 12.63
N PHE A 334 -24.59 9.24 13.56
CA PHE A 334 -25.26 7.97 13.32
C PHE A 334 -26.77 8.10 13.11
N THR A 335 -27.32 7.19 12.31
CA THR A 335 -28.76 7.01 12.10
C THR A 335 -29.27 5.74 12.78
N THR A 336 -28.62 4.60 12.50
CA THR A 336 -28.91 3.28 13.10
C THR A 336 -27.69 2.64 13.76
N GLY A 337 -26.47 2.92 13.29
CA GLY A 337 -25.23 2.50 13.95
C GLY A 337 -24.95 3.25 15.26
N GLY A 338 -23.75 3.09 15.79
CA GLY A 338 -23.29 3.76 17.02
C GLY A 338 -21.80 3.52 17.22
N LEU A 339 -21.34 3.73 18.45
CA LEU A 339 -19.97 3.39 18.89
C LEU A 339 -20.01 2.11 19.73
N ASN A 340 -19.76 0.96 19.13
CA ASN A 340 -19.58 -0.29 19.89
C ASN A 340 -18.12 -0.39 20.36
N PHE A 341 -17.89 -0.78 21.62
CA PHE A 341 -16.53 -1.07 22.09
C PHE A 341 -16.15 -2.48 21.71
N ASP A 342 -15.64 -2.65 20.49
CA ASP A 342 -15.00 -3.89 20.07
C ASP A 342 -13.56 -3.99 20.58
N ALA A 343 -13.42 -4.04 21.91
CA ALA A 343 -12.14 -4.02 22.59
C ALA A 343 -12.09 -5.03 23.76
N LYS A 344 -10.94 -5.69 23.90
CA LYS A 344 -10.64 -6.67 24.96
C LYS A 344 -9.79 -6.07 26.08
N LEU A 345 -10.03 -6.52 27.31
CA LEU A 345 -9.06 -6.36 28.41
C LEU A 345 -7.71 -6.97 28.01
N ARG A 346 -6.62 -6.42 28.55
CA ARG A 346 -5.30 -7.01 28.35
C ARG A 346 -5.21 -8.33 29.11
N ARG A 347 -4.42 -9.28 28.63
CA ARG A 347 -4.34 -10.66 29.17
C ARG A 347 -4.04 -10.73 30.68
N GLN A 348 -3.34 -9.73 31.20
CA GLN A 348 -2.99 -9.57 32.62
C GLN A 348 -4.00 -8.76 33.45
N SER A 349 -4.99 -8.12 32.82
CA SER A 349 -6.11 -7.43 33.49
C SER A 349 -7.19 -8.46 33.84
N ILE A 350 -7.15 -8.95 35.07
CA ILE A 350 -7.95 -10.09 35.55
C ILE A 350 -9.00 -9.72 36.61
N ASP A 351 -8.98 -8.48 37.11
CA ASP A 351 -9.92 -8.01 38.13
C ASP A 351 -11.23 -7.55 37.47
N HIS A 352 -12.37 -7.76 38.13
CA HIS A 352 -13.68 -7.51 37.50
C HIS A 352 -13.94 -6.04 37.22
N ASP A 353 -13.39 -5.15 38.05
CA ASP A 353 -13.49 -3.71 37.84
C ASP A 353 -12.56 -3.20 36.70
N ASP A 354 -11.63 -4.02 36.17
CA ASP A 354 -10.88 -3.67 34.95
C ASP A 354 -11.83 -3.45 33.76
N LEU A 355 -12.94 -4.20 33.69
CA LEU A 355 -14.01 -3.96 32.72
C LEU A 355 -14.62 -2.56 32.87
N LEU A 356 -14.80 -2.08 34.10
CA LEU A 356 -15.30 -0.72 34.34
C LEU A 356 -14.24 0.31 33.94
N TYR A 357 -12.99 0.17 34.42
CA TYR A 357 -11.91 1.12 34.10
C TYR A 357 -11.66 1.26 32.59
N ALA A 358 -11.65 0.15 31.85
CA ALA A 358 -11.43 0.15 30.40
C ALA A 358 -12.56 0.85 29.63
N HIS A 359 -13.82 0.52 29.93
CA HIS A 359 -14.96 1.17 29.29
C HIS A 359 -15.11 2.64 29.68
N ILE A 360 -14.86 2.99 30.95
CA ILE A 360 -14.92 4.40 31.39
C ILE A 360 -13.89 5.23 30.62
N GLY A 361 -12.65 4.74 30.48
CA GLY A 361 -11.63 5.39 29.66
C GLY A 361 -12.03 5.55 28.19
N GLY A 362 -12.53 4.48 27.57
CA GLY A 362 -12.99 4.49 26.17
C GLY A 362 -14.19 5.42 25.93
N MET A 363 -15.15 5.46 26.86
CA MET A 363 -16.32 6.33 26.79
C MET A 363 -15.95 7.80 27.01
N ASP A 364 -15.10 8.10 27.99
CA ASP A 364 -14.65 9.47 28.26
C ASP A 364 -13.82 10.04 27.10
N ILE A 365 -12.95 9.24 26.47
CA ILE A 365 -12.14 9.77 25.36
C ILE A 365 -12.98 10.02 24.11
N CYS A 366 -13.96 9.16 23.81
CA CYS A 366 -14.93 9.40 22.74
C CYS A 366 -15.80 10.63 23.04
N ALA A 367 -16.27 10.81 24.28
CA ALA A 367 -17.00 12.00 24.69
C ALA A 367 -16.14 13.27 24.64
N ARG A 368 -14.85 13.18 24.98
CA ARG A 368 -13.88 14.30 24.88
C ARG A 368 -13.56 14.67 23.42
N GLY A 369 -13.46 13.68 22.54
CA GLY A 369 -13.34 13.85 21.08
C GLY A 369 -14.59 14.52 20.48
N LEU A 370 -15.78 14.13 20.95
CA LEU A 370 -17.04 14.79 20.57
C LEU A 370 -17.10 16.24 21.10
N LEU A 371 -16.63 16.51 22.33
CA LEU A 371 -16.56 17.87 22.88
C LEU A 371 -15.57 18.78 22.14
N THR A 372 -14.70 18.23 21.30
CA THR A 372 -13.86 19.03 20.42
C THR A 372 -14.61 19.61 19.23
N GLU A 373 -15.95 19.54 19.17
CA GLU A 373 -16.86 20.68 18.90
C GLU A 373 -16.27 21.94 18.21
N ASN A 374 -15.51 22.74 18.98
CA ASN A 374 -14.94 24.02 18.53
C ASN A 374 -13.62 23.90 17.74
N TRP A 375 -13.03 22.71 17.68
CA TRP A 375 -11.98 22.31 16.74
C TRP A 375 -12.59 22.20 15.34
N LYS A 376 -12.86 23.36 14.74
CA LYS A 376 -12.63 23.47 13.31
C LYS A 376 -11.16 23.13 13.10
N PRO A 377 -10.79 22.19 12.23
CA PRO A 377 -9.39 22.06 11.81
C PRO A 377 -8.99 23.38 11.15
N CYS A 378 -8.33 24.22 11.93
CA CYS A 378 -7.59 25.38 11.45
C CYS A 378 -6.32 24.87 10.76
N ALA A 379 -6.51 24.16 9.64
CA ALA A 379 -5.55 24.11 8.56
C ALA A 379 -5.00 25.55 8.41
N PRO A 380 -3.70 25.79 8.71
CA PRO A 380 -3.13 27.13 8.67
C PRO A 380 -3.37 27.77 7.30
N ARG A 381 -3.26 29.10 7.21
CA ARG A 381 -3.49 29.78 5.92
C ARG A 381 -2.60 29.22 4.79
N ALA A 382 -1.42 28.68 5.13
CA ALA A 382 -0.54 27.92 4.23
C ALA A 382 -1.18 26.62 3.67
N MET A 383 -1.81 25.79 4.51
CA MET A 383 -2.58 24.59 4.09
C MET A 383 -3.87 24.93 3.31
N ARG A 384 -4.12 26.21 3.01
CA ARG A 384 -5.12 26.67 2.02
C ARG A 384 -4.44 27.32 0.82
N SER A 385 -3.38 26.67 0.34
CA SER A 385 -2.53 27.15 -0.75
C SER A 385 -3.31 27.36 -2.05
N GLY A 386 -2.91 28.42 -2.78
CA GLY A 386 -2.91 28.60 -4.25
C GLY A 386 -4.17 28.40 -5.12
N ARG A 387 -5.06 27.45 -4.80
CA ARG A 387 -6.24 27.12 -5.63
C ARG A 387 -7.35 26.35 -4.91
N ALA A 388 -7.14 25.89 -3.67
CA ALA A 388 -8.12 25.15 -2.86
C ALA A 388 -9.24 26.04 -2.27
N ILE A 389 -9.90 26.84 -3.11
CA ILE A 389 -11.09 27.60 -2.71
C ILE A 389 -12.23 26.59 -2.45
N PRO A 390 -13.09 26.78 -1.43
CA PRO A 390 -14.49 26.33 -1.50
C PRO A 390 -15.18 27.12 -2.61
N ALA A 391 -14.91 26.74 -3.86
CA ALA A 391 -14.99 27.58 -5.04
C ALA A 391 -16.42 27.96 -5.44
N ASN A 392 -16.90 29.03 -4.81
CA ASN A 392 -18.12 29.80 -5.06
C ASN A 392 -19.17 29.09 -5.94
N LYS A 393 -20.04 28.29 -5.31
CA LYS A 393 -21.04 27.45 -5.98
C LYS A 393 -22.00 28.22 -6.91
N SER A 394 -22.11 29.54 -6.74
CA SER A 394 -22.93 30.46 -7.52
C SER A 394 -22.25 31.09 -8.74
N SER A 395 -21.00 30.73 -9.09
CA SER A 395 -20.32 31.26 -10.28
C SER A 395 -21.01 30.79 -11.58
N PRO A 396 -21.60 31.68 -12.41
CA PRO A 396 -22.29 31.26 -13.63
C PRO A 396 -21.35 30.58 -14.64
N LEU A 397 -20.10 31.03 -14.72
CA LEU A 397 -19.08 30.43 -15.59
C LEU A 397 -18.66 29.03 -15.13
N ARG A 398 -18.70 28.74 -13.81
CA ARG A 398 -18.37 27.40 -13.28
C ARG A 398 -19.57 26.47 -13.27
N GLN A 399 -20.79 27.00 -13.14
CA GLN A 399 -22.01 26.27 -13.51
C GLN A 399 -21.95 25.90 -15.01
N VAL A 400 -21.63 26.83 -15.91
CA VAL A 400 -21.43 26.53 -17.34
C VAL A 400 -20.31 25.51 -17.54
N TRP A 401 -19.15 25.60 -16.88
CA TRP A 401 -18.08 24.61 -17.00
C TRP A 401 -18.54 23.19 -16.63
N ASN A 402 -19.15 23.03 -15.46
CA ASN A 402 -19.66 21.75 -14.98
C ASN A 402 -20.84 21.26 -15.84
N HIS A 403 -21.69 22.17 -16.32
CA HIS A 403 -22.81 21.85 -17.21
C HIS A 403 -22.34 21.53 -18.64
N SER A 404 -21.21 22.06 -19.10
CA SER A 404 -20.62 21.80 -20.43
C SER A 404 -19.84 20.49 -20.48
N MET A 405 -19.07 20.13 -19.44
CA MET A 405 -18.55 18.76 -19.33
C MET A 405 -19.68 17.74 -19.25
N ASN A 406 -20.74 18.04 -18.47
CA ASN A 406 -21.95 17.25 -18.53
C ASN A 406 -22.60 17.29 -19.91
N MET A 407 -22.62 18.41 -20.65
CA MET A 407 -23.25 18.47 -21.97
C MET A 407 -22.50 17.65 -23.03
N CYS A 408 -21.17 17.57 -22.96
CA CYS A 408 -20.38 16.63 -23.77
C CYS A 408 -20.72 15.16 -23.45
N LEU A 409 -21.10 14.86 -22.20
CA LEU A 409 -21.66 13.56 -21.79
C LEU A 409 -23.18 13.46 -22.04
N SER A 410 -23.92 14.56 -22.18
CA SER A 410 -25.37 14.59 -22.44
C SER A 410 -25.73 14.51 -23.92
N ILE A 411 -24.75 14.63 -24.80
CA ILE A 411 -24.84 14.07 -26.15
C ILE A 411 -24.96 12.53 -26.10
N ILE A 412 -24.51 11.89 -25.00
CA ILE A 412 -24.70 10.46 -24.74
C ILE A 412 -25.93 10.19 -23.83
N TYR A 413 -26.27 11.06 -22.86
CA TYR A 413 -27.50 10.94 -22.05
C TYR A 413 -28.23 12.27 -21.73
N LEU A 414 -29.47 12.42 -22.23
CA LEU A 414 -30.23 13.67 -22.23
C LEU A 414 -31.60 13.54 -21.52
N HIS A 415 -31.73 14.03 -20.26
CA HIS A 415 -32.98 14.68 -19.74
C HIS A 415 -32.93 15.19 -18.26
N ARG A 416 -33.21 16.50 -18.07
CA ARG A 416 -33.93 17.18 -16.94
C ARG A 416 -33.33 17.14 -15.50
N SER A 417 -33.38 18.17 -14.64
CA SER A 417 -33.79 19.60 -14.67
C SER A 417 -33.20 20.40 -13.44
N ILE A 418 -33.36 21.73 -13.37
CA ILE A 418 -32.65 22.76 -12.50
C ILE A 418 -33.73 23.70 -11.86
N PRO A 419 -33.63 24.48 -10.71
CA PRO A 419 -32.50 25.07 -9.90
C PRO A 419 -32.53 24.72 -8.37
N ASP A 420 -31.79 25.26 -7.36
CA ASP A 420 -31.06 26.54 -7.03
C ASP A 420 -31.98 27.74 -6.64
N PRO A 421 -31.64 28.73 -5.74
CA PRO A 421 -30.46 29.00 -4.85
C PRO A 421 -30.89 29.20 -3.34
N ASP A 422 -30.27 29.90 -2.34
CA ASP A 422 -29.34 31.06 -2.13
C ASP A 422 -29.00 31.13 -0.58
N GLU A 423 -28.18 31.97 0.11
CA GLU A 423 -27.01 32.87 -0.13
C GLU A 423 -26.40 33.37 1.23
N LYS A 424 -25.17 33.98 1.25
CA LYS A 424 -24.53 34.94 2.25
C LYS A 424 -24.35 34.53 3.75
N GLY A 425 -23.33 34.98 4.52
CA GLY A 425 -22.09 35.75 4.25
C GLY A 425 -21.30 36.22 5.52
N PHE A 426 -20.09 36.79 5.34
CA PHE A 426 -19.24 37.64 6.25
C PHE A 426 -18.34 37.08 7.40
N ASP A 427 -17.02 37.09 7.12
CA ASP A 427 -15.89 37.81 7.77
C ASP A 427 -15.36 37.62 9.22
N SER A 428 -14.08 37.18 9.25
CA SER A 428 -12.91 37.69 10.04
C SER A 428 -12.85 37.65 11.58
N VAL A 429 -11.80 37.00 12.11
CA VAL A 429 -10.65 37.57 12.89
C VAL A 429 -9.79 36.40 13.43
N TYR A 430 -8.46 36.55 13.44
CA TYR A 430 -7.50 35.63 14.08
C TYR A 430 -6.75 36.34 15.21
N PRO A 431 -6.26 35.59 16.20
CA PRO A 431 -4.82 35.66 16.52
C PRO A 431 -4.16 34.28 16.67
N SER A 432 -2.83 34.27 16.63
CA SER A 432 -1.95 33.09 16.59
C SER A 432 -1.41 32.66 17.96
N HIS A 433 -1.12 31.37 18.13
CA HIS A 433 -0.26 30.81 19.20
C HIS A 433 0.70 29.75 18.63
N ARG A 434 1.79 29.45 19.35
CA ARG A 434 2.96 28.68 18.88
C ARG A 434 2.91 27.20 19.32
N LEU A 435 3.60 26.34 18.58
CA LEU A 435 3.88 24.94 18.92
C LEU A 435 5.28 24.76 19.54
N ILE A 436 5.61 23.52 19.92
CA ILE A 436 6.88 23.11 20.56
C ILE A 436 7.67 22.27 19.54
N PRO A 437 8.99 22.48 19.33
CA PRO A 437 9.78 21.73 18.34
C PRO A 437 10.09 20.29 18.73
N GLY A 438 10.51 19.47 17.75
CA GLY A 438 11.21 18.20 18.00
C GLY A 438 10.45 16.89 17.71
N MET A 439 9.28 16.92 17.07
CA MET A 439 8.62 15.72 16.55
C MET A 439 8.01 16.00 15.17
N VAL A 440 8.78 15.71 14.11
CA VAL A 440 8.28 15.80 12.73
C VAL A 440 7.51 14.54 12.38
N HIS A 441 6.25 14.75 12.01
CA HIS A 441 5.39 13.75 11.38
C HIS A 441 5.91 13.45 9.97
N LEU A 442 5.78 12.22 9.48
CA LEU A 442 5.87 11.99 8.04
C LEU A 442 4.74 12.79 7.37
N GLN A 443 5.12 13.88 6.71
CA GLN A 443 4.29 14.65 5.78
C GLN A 443 4.65 14.23 4.36
N ASP A 444 3.79 14.53 3.39
CA ASP A 444 4.13 14.34 1.99
C ASP A 444 5.32 15.27 1.62
N LYS A 445 6.32 14.74 0.92
CA LYS A 445 7.48 15.54 0.50
C LYS A 445 7.07 16.65 -0.48
N ASP A 446 6.02 16.44 -1.26
CA ASP A 446 5.47 17.46 -2.16
C ASP A 446 4.71 18.55 -1.39
N ASP A 447 4.06 18.22 -0.27
CA ASP A 447 3.46 19.23 0.63
C ASP A 447 4.56 20.11 1.24
N ILE A 448 5.64 19.51 1.77
CA ILE A 448 6.80 20.21 2.34
C ILE A 448 7.42 21.16 1.30
N LEU A 449 7.72 20.65 0.10
CA LEU A 449 8.24 21.44 -1.02
C LEU A 449 7.30 22.61 -1.36
N SER A 450 6.00 22.37 -1.47
CA SER A 450 5.02 23.41 -1.82
C SER A 450 4.95 24.55 -0.79
N VAL A 451 5.14 24.23 0.51
CA VAL A 451 5.16 25.22 1.60
C VAL A 451 6.46 26.03 1.59
N ILE A 452 7.61 25.39 1.33
CA ILE A 452 8.91 26.07 1.21
C ILE A 452 8.90 27.02 0.00
N THR A 453 8.52 26.55 -1.19
CA THR A 453 8.34 27.38 -2.39
C THR A 453 7.37 28.53 -2.12
N ALA A 454 6.23 28.29 -1.46
CA ALA A 454 5.30 29.38 -1.13
C ALA A 454 5.92 30.46 -0.23
N HIS A 455 6.72 30.09 0.77
CA HIS A 455 7.39 31.06 1.64
C HIS A 455 8.60 31.74 1.00
N LEU A 456 9.30 31.09 0.06
CA LEU A 456 10.31 31.74 -0.78
C LEU A 456 9.67 32.84 -1.66
N HIS A 457 8.52 32.55 -2.29
CA HIS A 457 7.80 33.52 -3.14
C HIS A 457 7.13 34.65 -2.33
N GLU A 458 6.94 34.47 -1.02
CA GLU A 458 6.53 35.52 -0.07
C GLU A 458 7.72 36.30 0.56
N GLU A 459 8.97 36.06 0.12
CA GLU A 459 10.23 36.58 0.70
C GLU A 459 10.38 36.28 2.22
N ASN A 460 9.66 35.28 2.74
CA ASN A 460 9.57 34.98 4.16
C ASN A 460 10.70 34.02 4.61
N LEU A 461 11.94 34.45 4.41
CA LEU A 461 13.15 33.63 4.59
C LEU A 461 13.23 32.99 5.98
N SER A 462 12.83 33.71 7.03
CA SER A 462 12.84 33.18 8.40
C SER A 462 11.79 32.08 8.64
N ALA A 463 10.70 32.00 7.87
CA ALA A 463 9.83 30.81 7.92
C ALA A 463 10.51 29.60 7.26
N VAL A 464 11.22 29.82 6.14
CA VAL A 464 11.98 28.78 5.44
C VAL A 464 13.10 28.22 6.32
N GLU A 465 13.90 29.08 6.96
CA GLU A 465 14.97 28.67 7.90
C GLU A 465 14.44 27.77 9.03
N ASN A 466 13.29 28.12 9.64
CA ASN A 466 12.70 27.31 10.70
C ASN A 466 12.22 25.94 10.18
N ILE A 467 11.56 25.90 9.00
CA ILE A 467 11.10 24.64 8.40
C ILE A 467 12.29 23.74 8.08
N LEU A 468 13.32 24.25 7.42
CA LEU A 468 14.54 23.50 7.12
C LEU A 468 15.18 22.92 8.40
N SER A 469 15.19 23.69 9.50
CA SER A 469 15.80 23.25 10.76
C SER A 469 15.05 22.15 11.52
N ASP A 470 13.79 21.88 11.17
CA ASP A 470 13.03 20.73 11.67
C ASP A 470 13.13 19.50 10.72
N LEU A 471 13.55 19.67 9.46
CA LEU A 471 13.66 18.58 8.46
C LEU A 471 14.89 17.68 8.68
N LYS A 472 14.82 16.47 8.11
CA LYS A 472 15.97 15.56 7.98
C LYS A 472 16.81 15.87 6.73
N SER A 473 18.05 15.40 6.74
CA SER A 473 19.03 15.51 5.66
C SER A 473 18.48 15.12 4.28
N ASN A 474 17.93 13.91 4.13
CA ASN A 474 17.36 13.40 2.87
C ASN A 474 16.06 14.15 2.45
N ASP A 475 15.41 14.89 3.36
CA ASP A 475 14.26 15.74 3.04
C ASP A 475 14.71 17.14 2.58
N ILE A 476 15.80 17.67 3.16
CA ILE A 476 16.47 18.88 2.68
C ILE A 476 17.06 18.63 1.28
N ALA A 477 17.69 17.49 1.06
CA ALA A 477 18.20 17.07 -0.26
C ALA A 477 17.07 16.97 -1.29
N TYR A 478 15.91 16.40 -0.94
CA TYR A 478 14.73 16.37 -1.81
C TYR A 478 14.28 17.78 -2.21
N VAL A 479 14.19 18.71 -1.26
CA VAL A 479 13.79 20.11 -1.51
C VAL A 479 14.82 20.82 -2.42
N LEU A 480 16.11 20.61 -2.20
CA LEU A 480 17.17 21.16 -3.05
C LEU A 480 17.16 20.56 -4.47
N CYS A 481 16.74 19.31 -4.66
CA CYS A 481 16.63 18.70 -5.98
C CYS A 481 15.43 19.19 -6.79
N HIS A 482 14.34 19.61 -6.14
CA HIS A 482 13.07 19.94 -6.79
C HIS A 482 12.76 21.45 -6.88
N THR A 483 13.72 22.31 -6.49
CA THR A 483 13.59 23.78 -6.58
C THR A 483 14.28 24.37 -7.81
N ASP A 484 13.75 25.49 -8.31
CA ASP A 484 14.32 26.17 -9.49
C ASP A 484 15.68 26.84 -9.19
N ARG A 485 16.36 27.40 -10.19
CA ARG A 485 17.72 27.94 -9.98
C ARG A 485 17.72 29.19 -9.09
N ASP A 486 16.67 29.99 -9.11
CA ASP A 486 16.56 31.21 -8.31
C ASP A 486 16.18 30.84 -6.86
N GLU A 487 15.25 29.91 -6.67
CA GLU A 487 14.88 29.32 -5.37
C GLU A 487 16.08 28.63 -4.69
N PHE A 488 16.80 27.77 -5.43
CA PHE A 488 18.00 27.07 -4.96
C PHE A 488 19.09 28.06 -4.50
N SER A 489 19.26 29.17 -5.22
CA SER A 489 20.23 30.22 -4.88
C SER A 489 19.87 30.99 -3.60
N VAL A 490 18.61 30.95 -3.16
CA VAL A 490 18.13 31.53 -1.90
C VAL A 490 18.16 30.53 -0.74
N LEU A 491 17.92 29.24 -1.01
CA LEU A 491 17.99 28.15 -0.04
C LEU A 491 19.42 27.79 0.37
N LEU A 492 20.33 27.68 -0.60
CA LEU A 492 21.69 27.20 -0.35
C LEU A 492 22.46 28.01 0.71
N PRO A 493 22.39 29.36 0.75
CA PRO A 493 22.99 30.17 1.83
C PRO A 493 22.49 29.86 3.24
N MET A 494 21.32 29.22 3.39
CA MET A 494 20.80 28.76 4.69
C MET A 494 21.44 27.42 5.07
N VAL A 495 21.42 26.47 4.13
CA VAL A 495 21.87 25.08 4.33
C VAL A 495 23.38 24.99 4.60
N ILE A 496 24.22 25.78 3.93
CA ILE A 496 25.68 25.77 4.15
C ILE A 496 26.15 26.15 5.56
N ASN A 497 25.26 26.64 6.44
CA ASN A 497 25.58 26.93 7.85
C ASN A 497 25.41 25.71 8.77
N TYR A 498 24.95 24.57 8.24
CA TYR A 498 24.77 23.32 8.97
C TYR A 498 26.15 22.69 9.26
N LYS A 499 26.23 21.68 10.13
CA LYS A 499 27.53 21.06 10.43
C LYS A 499 28.04 20.27 9.22
N PRO A 500 29.37 20.07 9.08
CA PRO A 500 29.91 19.23 8.01
C PRO A 500 29.32 17.81 7.95
N ALA A 501 29.05 17.19 9.11
CA ALA A 501 28.36 15.89 9.18
C ALA A 501 26.90 15.96 8.68
N ASP A 502 26.12 16.96 9.14
CA ASP A 502 24.74 17.17 8.66
C ASP A 502 24.73 17.40 7.13
N LEU A 503 25.76 18.05 6.59
CA LEU A 503 25.95 18.29 5.14
C LEU A 503 26.48 17.06 4.40
N ALA A 504 27.21 16.16 5.05
CA ALA A 504 27.66 14.90 4.50
C ALA A 504 26.49 13.94 4.25
N GLU A 505 25.43 13.98 5.07
CA GLU A 505 24.18 13.27 4.78
C GLU A 505 23.33 13.94 3.67
N ILE A 506 23.48 15.24 3.43
CA ILE A 506 22.68 16.00 2.43
C ILE A 506 23.27 15.91 1.02
N VAL A 507 24.59 16.00 0.88
CA VAL A 507 25.26 16.21 -0.42
C VAL A 507 25.23 15.01 -1.37
N PRO A 508 25.39 13.73 -0.93
CA PRO A 508 25.28 12.57 -1.82
C PRO A 508 23.87 12.39 -2.39
N GLU A 509 22.85 12.67 -1.60
CA GLU A 509 21.42 12.67 -1.97
C GLU A 509 21.03 13.79 -2.96
N LEU A 510 21.98 14.61 -3.43
CA LEU A 510 21.75 15.63 -4.44
C LEU A 510 21.85 15.07 -5.87
N SER A 511 20.74 15.16 -6.61
CA SER A 511 20.73 14.94 -8.06
C SER A 511 21.81 15.72 -8.81
N SER A 512 22.29 15.18 -9.93
CA SER A 512 23.39 15.70 -10.74
C SER A 512 23.38 17.22 -10.95
N ASP A 513 22.21 17.80 -11.26
CA ASP A 513 22.09 19.26 -11.47
C ASP A 513 22.20 20.06 -10.16
N ALA A 514 21.56 19.61 -9.08
CA ALA A 514 21.65 20.24 -7.75
C ALA A 514 23.07 20.17 -7.18
N LEU A 515 23.74 19.02 -7.32
CA LEU A 515 25.12 18.81 -6.92
C LEU A 515 26.10 19.72 -7.68
N ASN A 516 25.90 19.89 -8.99
CA ASN A 516 26.69 20.83 -9.79
C ASN A 516 26.46 22.29 -9.34
N ARG A 517 25.22 22.71 -9.07
CA ARG A 517 24.92 24.05 -8.52
C ARG A 517 25.58 24.25 -7.14
N PHE A 518 25.56 23.24 -6.27
CA PHE A 518 26.19 23.28 -4.95
C PHE A 518 27.69 23.54 -5.05
N ILE A 519 28.41 22.76 -5.88
CA ILE A 519 29.86 22.91 -6.06
C ILE A 519 30.22 24.20 -6.84
N GLU A 520 29.41 24.61 -7.83
CA GLU A 520 29.55 25.92 -8.51
C GLU A 520 29.52 27.06 -7.48
N TYR A 521 28.51 27.08 -6.60
CA TYR A 521 28.37 28.09 -5.55
C TYR A 521 29.52 28.04 -4.52
N CYS A 522 29.91 26.85 -4.04
CA CYS A 522 31.01 26.70 -3.08
C CYS A 522 32.36 27.21 -3.64
N ARG A 523 32.61 26.99 -4.93
CA ARG A 523 33.77 27.54 -5.64
C ARG A 523 33.71 29.07 -5.74
N GLU A 524 32.57 29.63 -6.15
CA GLU A 524 32.44 31.10 -6.33
C GLU A 524 32.55 31.87 -5.01
N ASN A 525 32.06 31.28 -3.91
CA ASN A 525 32.07 31.89 -2.58
C ASN A 525 33.31 31.54 -1.73
N GLN A 526 34.32 30.87 -2.31
CA GLN A 526 35.59 30.51 -1.64
C GLN A 526 35.36 29.68 -0.36
N LEU A 527 34.53 28.65 -0.47
CA LEU A 527 34.16 27.73 0.60
C LEU A 527 35.01 26.44 0.58
N GLU A 528 36.25 26.49 0.08
CA GLU A 528 37.17 25.33 0.01
C GLU A 528 37.29 24.61 1.36
N ARG A 529 37.27 25.36 2.47
CA ARG A 529 37.34 24.78 3.81
C ARG A 529 36.07 24.00 4.18
N LEU A 530 34.89 24.51 3.86
CA LEU A 530 33.63 23.80 4.16
C LEU A 530 33.57 22.49 3.36
N VAL A 531 33.92 22.55 2.07
CA VAL A 531 33.99 21.34 1.22
C VAL A 531 35.05 20.35 1.75
N LYS A 532 36.22 20.82 2.21
CA LYS A 532 37.20 19.96 2.89
C LYS A 532 36.66 19.31 4.16
N ASP A 533 35.94 20.07 4.97
CA ASP A 533 35.45 19.58 6.25
C ASP A 533 34.23 18.64 6.04
N ILE A 534 33.47 18.77 4.93
CA ILE A 534 32.43 17.81 4.49
C ILE A 534 33.03 16.50 3.97
N PHE A 535 33.99 16.58 3.03
CA PHE A 535 34.60 15.40 2.37
C PHE A 535 35.56 14.59 3.28
N ARG A 536 35.54 14.81 4.60
CA ARG A 536 36.10 13.90 5.62
C ARG A 536 35.06 13.09 6.37
N GLU A 537 33.79 13.47 6.26
CA GLU A 537 32.64 12.82 6.91
C GLU A 537 31.78 12.05 5.88
N ILE A 538 31.91 12.36 4.57
CA ILE A 538 31.33 11.60 3.45
C ILE A 538 32.13 10.32 3.18
N PHE A 539 31.44 9.22 2.90
CA PHE A 539 32.03 7.93 2.55
C PHE A 539 32.70 7.90 1.17
N ASN A 540 33.60 6.94 0.96
CA ASN A 540 34.58 6.95 -0.13
C ASN A 540 33.97 6.65 -1.52
N ASP A 541 32.89 5.88 -1.57
CA ASP A 541 32.02 5.57 -2.70
C ASP A 541 31.03 6.70 -3.02
N ASP A 542 30.41 7.32 -2.02
CA ASP A 542 29.66 8.57 -2.19
C ASP A 542 30.55 9.64 -2.86
N ALA A 543 31.80 9.79 -2.41
CA ALA A 543 32.76 10.70 -3.03
C ALA A 543 33.10 10.33 -4.50
N VAL A 544 33.03 9.04 -4.87
CA VAL A 544 33.16 8.56 -6.26
C VAL A 544 31.92 8.89 -7.10
N SER A 545 30.72 8.68 -6.55
CA SER A 545 29.45 9.03 -7.17
C SER A 545 29.36 10.53 -7.45
N ILE A 546 29.69 11.35 -6.44
CA ILE A 546 29.73 12.81 -6.54
C ILE A 546 30.72 13.27 -7.62
N LEU A 547 31.97 12.76 -7.61
CA LEU A 547 32.96 13.15 -8.62
C LEU A 547 32.63 12.65 -10.03
N SER A 548 31.86 11.57 -10.17
CA SER A 548 31.37 11.08 -11.47
C SER A 548 30.25 11.96 -12.04
N SER A 549 29.37 12.47 -11.16
CA SER A 549 28.20 13.29 -11.51
C SER A 549 28.51 14.78 -11.81
N LEU A 550 29.72 15.25 -11.50
CA LEU A 550 30.11 16.65 -11.67
C LEU A 550 30.62 16.98 -13.08
N HIS A 551 30.31 18.21 -13.53
CA HIS A 551 30.91 18.83 -14.71
C HIS A 551 32.44 18.98 -14.54
N LYS A 552 33.16 19.05 -15.67
CA LYS A 552 34.62 18.90 -15.70
C LYS A 552 35.40 19.95 -14.93
N ASP A 553 34.93 21.19 -14.87
CA ASP A 553 35.64 22.29 -14.21
C ASP A 553 35.37 22.27 -12.68
N GLU A 554 34.17 21.83 -12.30
CA GLU A 554 33.69 21.63 -10.93
C GLU A 554 34.38 20.40 -10.30
N ALA A 555 34.40 19.26 -10.99
CA ALA A 555 35.13 18.06 -10.61
C ALA A 555 36.64 18.32 -10.49
N ALA A 556 37.22 19.11 -11.41
CA ALA A 556 38.64 19.48 -11.38
C ALA A 556 38.99 20.53 -10.29
N TRP A 557 38.00 21.26 -9.76
CA TRP A 557 38.16 22.06 -8.55
C TRP A 557 38.06 21.18 -7.31
N LEU A 558 37.00 20.36 -7.18
CA LEU A 558 36.80 19.44 -6.06
C LEU A 558 38.00 18.49 -5.87
N SER A 559 38.54 17.93 -6.95
CA SER A 559 39.75 17.08 -6.95
C SER A 559 41.02 17.77 -6.41
N ARG A 560 41.04 19.10 -6.30
CA ARG A 560 42.13 19.89 -5.67
C ARG A 560 41.77 20.40 -4.29
N THR A 561 40.47 20.41 -3.96
CA THR A 561 39.92 20.80 -2.68
C THR A 561 39.87 19.63 -1.70
N MET A 562 39.65 18.38 -2.14
CA MET A 562 39.77 17.20 -1.28
C MET A 562 41.19 17.06 -0.68
N ASP A 563 41.31 16.39 0.48
CA ASP A 563 42.63 16.08 1.05
C ASP A 563 43.29 14.90 0.30
N ASN A 564 44.63 14.89 0.27
CA ASN A 564 45.41 14.03 -0.65
C ASN A 564 45.25 12.51 -0.43
N ARG A 565 44.78 12.09 0.75
CA ARG A 565 44.54 10.66 1.06
C ARG A 565 43.26 10.20 0.39
N ASP A 566 42.21 10.98 0.55
CA ASP A 566 40.84 10.57 0.29
C ASP A 566 40.59 10.64 -1.22
N TYR A 567 41.10 11.70 -1.87
CA TYR A 567 41.20 11.77 -3.33
C TYR A 567 42.02 10.61 -3.95
N ALA A 568 43.01 10.05 -3.24
CA ALA A 568 43.78 8.92 -3.76
C ALA A 568 43.01 7.58 -3.68
N LEU A 569 42.10 7.42 -2.70
CA LEU A 569 41.18 6.29 -2.62
C LEU A 569 40.06 6.41 -3.66
N THR A 570 39.35 7.54 -3.67
CA THR A 570 38.33 7.87 -4.68
C THR A 570 38.88 7.72 -6.11
N ARG A 571 40.11 8.19 -6.38
CA ARG A 571 40.74 7.98 -7.69
C ARG A 571 41.01 6.50 -8.01
N MET A 572 41.40 5.67 -7.03
CA MET A 572 41.60 4.23 -7.26
C MET A 572 40.27 3.57 -7.68
N MET A 573 39.16 3.98 -7.08
CA MET A 573 37.83 3.47 -7.40
C MET A 573 37.33 3.97 -8.77
N LEU A 574 37.63 5.22 -9.13
CA LEU A 574 37.39 5.79 -10.47
C LEU A 574 38.19 5.09 -11.61
N GLU A 575 39.15 4.22 -11.29
CA GLU A 575 39.86 3.38 -12.28
C GLU A 575 39.11 2.05 -12.59
N TYR A 576 38.07 1.69 -11.82
CA TYR A 576 37.14 0.59 -12.16
C TYR A 576 36.03 1.03 -13.15
N PRO A 577 35.44 0.09 -13.92
CA PRO A 577 34.29 0.37 -14.80
C PRO A 577 33.10 1.00 -14.06
N GLU A 578 32.34 1.83 -14.75
CA GLU A 578 31.27 2.67 -14.19
C GLU A 578 30.16 1.85 -13.50
N GLU A 579 29.79 0.71 -14.09
CA GLU A 579 28.69 -0.18 -13.64
C GLU A 579 29.22 -1.42 -12.88
N SER A 580 30.32 -1.30 -12.12
CA SER A 580 30.99 -2.45 -11.47
C SER A 580 31.07 -2.38 -9.95
N ALA A 581 31.10 -3.55 -9.30
CA ALA A 581 31.18 -3.67 -7.84
C ALA A 581 32.39 -2.93 -7.24
N GLY A 582 33.54 -2.89 -7.93
CA GLY A 582 34.72 -2.15 -7.48
C GLY A 582 34.56 -0.62 -7.50
N ARG A 583 33.60 -0.11 -8.28
CA ARG A 583 33.26 1.32 -8.37
C ARG A 583 32.27 1.76 -7.29
N MET A 584 31.40 0.83 -6.87
CA MET A 584 30.29 1.05 -5.93
C MET A 584 30.58 0.56 -4.48
N MET A 585 31.80 0.10 -4.18
CA MET A 585 32.12 -0.46 -2.86
C MET A 585 32.68 0.59 -1.88
N SER A 586 32.12 0.70 -0.68
CA SER A 586 32.79 1.41 0.41
C SER A 586 34.01 0.63 0.89
N THR A 587 35.16 1.29 0.94
CA THR A 587 36.40 0.80 1.57
C THR A 587 36.43 0.99 3.10
N ASP A 588 35.45 1.69 3.68
CA ASP A 588 35.39 2.01 5.11
C ASP A 588 34.59 0.96 5.88
N PHE A 589 35.18 -0.23 6.02
CA PHE A 589 34.58 -1.39 6.72
C PHE A 589 35.42 -1.86 7.92
N ILE A 590 34.79 -2.66 8.79
CA ILE A 590 35.48 -3.30 9.92
C ILE A 590 36.03 -4.67 9.51
N SER A 591 37.35 -4.85 9.60
CA SER A 591 38.00 -6.16 9.49
C SER A 591 38.92 -6.45 10.67
N ALA A 592 39.09 -7.72 11.00
CA ALA A 592 39.90 -8.16 12.14
C ALA A 592 40.58 -9.52 11.89
N PRO A 593 41.88 -9.67 12.20
CA PRO A 593 42.55 -10.97 12.21
C PRO A 593 41.83 -12.04 13.04
N SER A 594 41.75 -13.26 12.49
CA SER A 594 41.05 -14.42 13.07
C SER A 594 41.47 -14.81 14.50
N THR A 595 42.66 -14.38 14.94
CA THR A 595 43.19 -14.59 16.29
C THR A 595 42.55 -13.72 17.37
N HIS A 596 41.87 -12.62 17.01
CA HIS A 596 41.21 -11.73 17.96
C HIS A 596 40.08 -12.43 18.72
N THR A 597 39.80 -11.93 19.91
CA THR A 597 38.66 -12.33 20.75
C THR A 597 37.42 -11.49 20.46
N VAL A 598 36.26 -12.00 20.86
CA VAL A 598 34.97 -11.29 20.81
C VAL A 598 35.05 -9.92 21.49
N LEU A 599 35.77 -9.81 22.62
CA LEU A 599 35.93 -8.52 23.33
C LEU A 599 36.76 -7.51 22.52
N GLU A 600 37.81 -7.96 21.84
CA GLU A 600 38.65 -7.09 21.01
C GLU A 600 37.88 -6.61 19.78
N ALA A 601 37.08 -7.47 19.13
CA ALA A 601 36.19 -7.07 18.04
C ALA A 601 35.08 -6.11 18.52
N LEU A 602 34.44 -6.37 19.66
CA LEU A 602 33.44 -5.47 20.27
C LEU A 602 34.05 -4.14 20.77
N ASN A 603 35.36 -4.04 20.93
CA ASN A 603 36.02 -2.76 21.23
C ASN A 603 36.41 -2.03 19.94
N LEU A 604 36.90 -2.73 18.92
CA LEU A 604 37.12 -2.18 17.57
C LEU A 604 35.84 -1.53 17.01
N ILE A 605 34.68 -2.15 17.20
CA ILE A 605 33.37 -1.59 16.84
C ILE A 605 33.04 -0.31 17.64
N LYS A 606 33.45 -0.19 18.91
CA LYS A 606 33.21 1.04 19.70
C LYS A 606 34.22 2.15 19.41
N GLU A 607 35.41 1.79 18.93
CA GLU A 607 36.49 2.73 18.62
C GLU A 607 36.38 3.28 17.19
N ARG A 608 35.77 2.53 16.27
CA ARG A 608 35.66 2.89 14.84
C ARG A 608 34.25 2.81 14.25
N GLY A 609 33.22 2.51 15.03
CA GLY A 609 31.84 2.31 14.54
C GLY A 609 31.15 3.56 13.99
N GLU A 610 31.74 4.74 14.20
CA GLU A 610 31.34 6.03 13.61
C GLU A 610 32.24 6.40 12.40
N GLU A 611 33.26 5.61 12.07
CA GLU A 611 34.20 5.80 10.95
C GLU A 611 33.97 4.80 9.79
N VAL A 612 32.82 4.12 9.74
CA VAL A 612 32.58 2.97 8.85
C VAL A 612 31.13 2.88 8.39
N GLU A 613 30.94 2.43 7.16
CA GLU A 613 29.65 2.24 6.48
C GLU A 613 28.66 1.44 7.33
N THR A 614 29.13 0.33 7.89
CA THR A 614 28.30 -0.51 8.75
C THR A 614 29.10 -1.26 9.80
N ALA A 615 28.70 -1.08 11.06
CA ALA A 615 29.18 -1.85 12.19
C ALA A 615 28.51 -3.25 12.31
N ASN A 616 27.60 -3.61 11.39
CA ASN A 616 26.82 -4.84 11.46
C ASN A 616 27.62 -6.13 11.23
N TYR A 617 28.76 -6.05 10.55
CA TYR A 617 29.65 -7.18 10.25
C TYR A 617 31.10 -6.87 10.60
N VAL A 618 31.82 -7.90 11.03
CA VAL A 618 33.29 -7.91 11.15
C VAL A 618 33.83 -8.97 10.20
N TYR A 619 34.57 -8.52 9.18
CA TYR A 619 35.18 -9.40 8.20
C TYR A 619 36.50 -9.96 8.73
N VAL A 620 36.63 -11.28 8.70
CA VAL A 620 37.80 -11.97 9.26
C VAL A 620 38.81 -12.21 8.14
N THR A 621 40.00 -11.60 8.27
CA THR A 621 41.08 -11.66 7.29
C THR A 621 42.33 -12.34 7.86
N ASP A 622 43.27 -12.70 6.98
CA ASP A 622 44.64 -13.06 7.35
C ASP A 622 45.63 -11.89 7.18
N ASN A 623 46.91 -12.15 7.42
CA ASN A 623 48.00 -11.17 7.32
C ASN A 623 48.26 -10.65 5.89
N GLU A 624 47.67 -11.28 4.87
CA GLU A 624 47.78 -10.88 3.46
C GLU A 624 46.50 -10.16 2.98
N GLY A 625 45.53 -9.96 3.87
CA GLY A 625 44.24 -9.31 3.59
C GLY A 625 43.20 -10.25 2.94
N ILE A 626 43.49 -11.55 2.85
CA ILE A 626 42.59 -12.52 2.21
C ILE A 626 41.42 -12.81 3.15
N LEU A 627 40.20 -12.71 2.63
CA LEU A 627 38.95 -12.99 3.35
C LEU A 627 38.89 -14.47 3.77
N LYS A 628 38.59 -14.74 5.05
CA LYS A 628 38.50 -16.10 5.66
C LYS A 628 37.16 -16.39 6.32
N GLY A 629 36.40 -15.36 6.68
CA GLY A 629 35.17 -15.52 7.41
C GLY A 629 34.44 -14.20 7.64
N VAL A 630 33.22 -14.27 8.15
CA VAL A 630 32.46 -13.11 8.63
C VAL A 630 31.80 -13.43 9.96
N VAL A 631 31.66 -12.44 10.83
CA VAL A 631 30.89 -12.51 12.08
C VAL A 631 29.94 -11.31 12.12
N SER A 632 28.65 -11.52 12.43
CA SER A 632 27.73 -10.41 12.66
C SER A 632 27.89 -9.80 14.05
N LEU A 633 27.59 -8.51 14.20
CA LEU A 633 27.49 -7.83 15.50
C LEU A 633 26.51 -8.56 16.44
N ARG A 634 25.41 -9.09 15.88
CA ARG A 634 24.45 -9.93 16.60
C ARG A 634 25.12 -11.13 17.24
N GLU A 635 25.95 -11.86 16.51
CA GLU A 635 26.67 -13.03 17.03
C GLU A 635 27.71 -12.61 18.08
N LEU A 636 28.49 -11.56 17.84
CA LEU A 636 29.47 -11.04 18.80
C LEU A 636 28.82 -10.72 20.17
N VAL A 637 27.63 -10.12 20.19
CA VAL A 637 26.90 -9.78 21.43
C VAL A 637 26.44 -11.01 22.21
N PHE A 638 26.21 -12.16 21.55
CA PHE A 638 25.80 -13.41 22.22
C PHE A 638 26.93 -14.39 22.54
N GLN A 639 28.17 -14.13 22.11
CA GLN A 639 29.32 -15.01 22.35
C GLN A 639 30.14 -14.62 23.59
N PRO A 640 30.83 -15.58 24.24
CA PRO A 640 31.72 -15.26 25.36
C PRO A 640 32.89 -14.38 24.93
N ASN A 641 33.10 -13.26 25.64
CA ASN A 641 34.14 -12.26 25.42
C ASN A 641 35.55 -12.79 25.09
N ASN A 642 35.92 -13.98 25.59
CA ASN A 642 37.24 -14.60 25.44
C ASN A 642 37.36 -15.65 24.32
N ARG A 643 36.27 -15.96 23.60
CA ARG A 643 36.27 -16.85 22.42
C ARG A 643 36.87 -16.11 21.22
N ARG A 644 37.54 -16.81 20.30
CA ARG A 644 38.17 -16.17 19.12
C ARG A 644 37.20 -16.05 17.95
N LEU A 645 37.46 -15.10 17.06
CA LEU A 645 36.72 -14.95 15.79
C LEU A 645 36.84 -16.23 14.95
N ALA A 646 38.02 -16.86 14.89
CA ALA A 646 38.23 -18.17 14.26
C ALA A 646 37.34 -19.29 14.81
N ASP A 647 36.81 -19.18 16.03
CA ASP A 647 35.95 -20.19 16.64
C ASP A 647 34.45 -19.94 16.36
N ILE A 648 34.06 -18.80 15.77
CA ILE A 648 32.65 -18.35 15.62
C ILE A 648 32.28 -17.83 14.23
N MET A 649 33.25 -17.50 13.38
CA MET A 649 32.98 -16.99 12.04
C MET A 649 32.29 -18.03 11.16
N ASN A 650 31.40 -17.58 10.28
CA ASN A 650 31.03 -18.34 9.11
C ASN A 650 32.19 -18.27 8.11
N ASP A 651 32.73 -19.42 7.69
CA ASP A 651 33.80 -19.54 6.69
C ASP A 651 33.27 -19.70 5.24
N ASP A 652 31.99 -20.05 5.07
CA ASP A 652 31.28 -20.03 3.79
C ASP A 652 30.79 -18.60 3.48
N VAL A 653 31.74 -17.71 3.18
CA VAL A 653 31.47 -16.28 2.95
C VAL A 653 31.09 -16.03 1.49
N ILE A 654 29.84 -15.63 1.28
CA ILE A 654 29.35 -15.10 0.01
C ILE A 654 30.06 -13.76 -0.25
N HIS A 655 30.72 -13.65 -1.40
CA HIS A 655 31.52 -12.50 -1.82
C HIS A 655 31.43 -12.32 -3.34
N ILE A 656 31.83 -11.16 -3.83
CA ILE A 656 31.91 -10.82 -5.26
C ILE A 656 33.32 -10.30 -5.60
N GLU A 657 33.70 -10.34 -6.88
CA GLU A 657 34.96 -9.77 -7.38
C GLU A 657 34.73 -8.29 -7.78
N THR A 658 35.76 -7.43 -7.73
CA THR A 658 35.66 -6.00 -8.11
C THR A 658 35.18 -5.75 -9.54
N MET A 659 35.35 -6.72 -10.43
CA MET A 659 34.91 -6.66 -11.83
C MET A 659 33.52 -7.26 -12.06
N THR A 660 32.80 -7.63 -11.00
CA THR A 660 31.39 -8.08 -11.07
C THR A 660 30.49 -6.91 -11.47
N ASP A 661 29.46 -7.18 -12.26
CA ASP A 661 28.45 -6.21 -12.68
C ASP A 661 27.59 -5.75 -11.49
N GLN A 662 27.18 -4.48 -11.46
CA GLN A 662 26.36 -3.93 -10.37
C GLN A 662 24.98 -4.61 -10.25
N GLU A 663 24.37 -5.04 -11.35
CA GLU A 663 23.10 -5.76 -11.34
C GLU A 663 23.28 -7.19 -10.76
N GLU A 664 24.42 -7.84 -11.04
CA GLU A 664 24.76 -9.14 -10.45
C GLU A 664 25.10 -9.03 -8.96
N ALA A 665 25.81 -7.97 -8.54
CA ALA A 665 26.06 -7.64 -7.14
C ALA A 665 24.75 -7.40 -6.36
N ALA A 666 23.84 -6.60 -6.91
CA ALA A 666 22.52 -6.34 -6.35
C ALA A 666 21.68 -7.62 -6.22
N LYS A 667 21.66 -8.46 -7.25
CA LYS A 667 20.98 -9.77 -7.24
C LYS A 667 21.56 -10.73 -6.19
N ALA A 668 22.87 -10.68 -5.92
CA ALA A 668 23.47 -11.47 -4.84
C ALA A 668 22.97 -11.01 -3.46
N VAL A 669 22.95 -9.70 -3.20
CA VAL A 669 22.45 -9.13 -1.93
C VAL A 669 20.96 -9.44 -1.73
N GLU A 670 20.13 -9.26 -2.76
CA GLU A 670 18.70 -9.63 -2.73
C GLU A 670 18.52 -11.14 -2.44
N HIS A 671 19.19 -12.00 -3.21
CA HIS A 671 19.01 -13.45 -3.13
C HIS A 671 19.38 -14.01 -1.75
N TYR A 672 20.48 -13.52 -1.16
CA TYR A 672 21.00 -13.99 0.12
C TYR A 672 20.51 -13.18 1.33
N ASN A 673 19.74 -12.11 1.11
CA ASN A 673 19.16 -11.24 2.16
C ASN A 673 20.24 -10.68 3.11
N LEU A 674 21.35 -10.21 2.53
CA LEU A 674 22.49 -9.64 3.26
C LEU A 674 22.25 -8.15 3.54
N SER A 675 22.77 -7.62 4.66
CA SER A 675 22.78 -6.17 4.90
C SER A 675 24.01 -5.47 4.30
N ALA A 676 25.03 -6.25 3.93
CA ALA A 676 26.17 -5.84 3.12
C ALA A 676 26.86 -7.08 2.52
N ILE A 677 27.53 -6.95 1.38
CA ILE A 677 28.32 -8.01 0.73
C ILE A 677 29.80 -7.60 0.59
N PRO A 678 30.77 -8.47 0.92
CA PRO A 678 32.18 -8.17 0.73
C PRO A 678 32.59 -8.25 -0.75
N VAL A 679 33.32 -7.22 -1.19
CA VAL A 679 33.95 -7.14 -2.51
C VAL A 679 35.43 -7.43 -2.38
N THR A 680 35.91 -8.35 -3.21
CA THR A 680 37.29 -8.86 -3.20
C THR A 680 37.96 -8.63 -4.56
N ASP A 681 39.29 -8.62 -4.61
CA ASP A 681 40.04 -8.85 -5.86
C ASP A 681 41.02 -10.00 -5.61
N ASN A 682 40.85 -11.09 -6.36
CA ASN A 682 41.59 -12.34 -6.19
C ASN A 682 41.52 -12.87 -4.72
N GLY A 683 40.36 -12.71 -4.07
CA GLY A 683 40.12 -13.10 -2.67
C GLY A 683 40.69 -12.16 -1.59
N VAL A 684 41.44 -11.11 -1.95
CA VAL A 684 41.83 -10.04 -1.02
C VAL A 684 40.64 -9.09 -0.85
N LEU A 685 40.21 -8.85 0.40
CA LEU A 685 39.10 -7.94 0.70
C LEU A 685 39.47 -6.49 0.33
N LYS A 686 38.59 -5.82 -0.42
CA LYS A 686 38.81 -4.43 -0.90
C LYS A 686 37.79 -3.43 -0.36
N GLY A 687 36.55 -3.86 -0.22
CA GLY A 687 35.42 -3.04 0.17
C GLY A 687 34.18 -3.88 0.46
N ILE A 688 33.07 -3.21 0.68
CA ILE A 688 31.73 -3.79 0.84
C ILE A 688 30.72 -2.98 0.05
N ILE A 689 29.59 -3.58 -0.32
CA ILE A 689 28.41 -2.84 -0.83
C ILE A 689 27.28 -3.09 0.16
N THR A 690 26.51 -2.06 0.53
CA THR A 690 25.41 -2.15 1.49
C THR A 690 24.11 -2.64 0.83
N VAL A 691 23.05 -2.81 1.62
CA VAL A 691 21.70 -3.09 1.08
C VAL A 691 21.03 -1.82 0.55
N ASP A 692 21.46 -0.66 1.04
CA ASP A 692 21.03 0.69 0.71
C ASP A 692 21.41 1.01 -0.76
N ASP A 693 22.70 0.90 -1.09
CA ASP A 693 23.24 1.07 -2.45
C ASP A 693 22.52 0.16 -3.44
N VAL A 694 22.27 -1.08 -3.02
CA VAL A 694 21.60 -2.11 -3.82
C VAL A 694 20.14 -1.75 -4.12
N ILE A 695 19.44 -1.07 -3.21
CA ILE A 695 18.09 -0.59 -3.48
C ILE A 695 18.09 0.46 -4.60
N ASP A 696 19.08 1.34 -4.64
CA ASP A 696 19.18 2.37 -5.68
C ASP A 696 19.77 1.85 -7.01
N ILE A 697 20.68 0.86 -6.98
CA ILE A 697 21.05 0.09 -8.18
C ILE A 697 19.81 -0.60 -8.78
N ILE A 698 18.99 -1.30 -7.98
CA ILE A 698 17.77 -1.97 -8.45
C ILE A 698 16.76 -0.97 -9.05
N ARG A 699 16.65 0.23 -8.49
CA ARG A 699 15.81 1.32 -9.04
C ARG A 699 16.37 1.85 -10.36
N ALA A 700 17.67 2.10 -10.45
CA ALA A 700 18.35 2.57 -11.65
C ALA A 700 18.20 1.57 -12.80
N GLU A 701 18.56 0.30 -12.58
CA GLU A 701 18.46 -0.78 -13.57
C GLU A 701 17.02 -1.01 -14.03
N THR A 702 16.05 -1.06 -13.10
CA THR A 702 14.63 -1.18 -13.48
C THR A 702 14.14 0.00 -14.33
N THR A 703 14.69 1.19 -14.10
CA THR A 703 14.34 2.42 -14.84
C THR A 703 14.99 2.47 -16.22
N GLU A 704 16.24 2.02 -16.32
CA GLU A 704 16.96 1.80 -17.58
C GLU A 704 16.22 0.75 -18.44
N ASP A 705 15.85 -0.40 -17.87
CA ASP A 705 15.07 -1.48 -18.51
C ASP A 705 13.78 -0.92 -19.14
N ILE A 706 13.03 -0.10 -18.39
CA ILE A 706 11.81 0.57 -18.87
C ILE A 706 12.08 1.56 -20.03
N MET A 707 13.18 2.31 -19.99
CA MET A 707 13.54 3.25 -21.06
C MET A 707 13.99 2.54 -22.33
N LYS A 708 14.77 1.45 -22.20
CA LYS A 708 15.14 0.55 -23.31
C LYS A 708 13.90 -0.07 -23.95
N LEU A 709 12.96 -0.59 -23.15
CA LEU A 709 11.67 -1.11 -23.62
C LEU A 709 10.86 -0.08 -24.43
N ALA A 710 10.98 1.21 -24.09
CA ALA A 710 10.33 2.31 -24.80
C ALA A 710 11.09 2.80 -26.05
N GLY A 711 12.24 2.23 -26.39
CA GLY A 711 13.09 2.72 -27.49
C GLY A 711 13.73 4.08 -27.21
N SER A 712 14.13 4.33 -25.96
CA SER A 712 14.88 5.51 -25.54
C SER A 712 16.21 5.09 -24.90
N ALA A 713 17.25 5.89 -25.11
CA ALA A 713 18.40 5.83 -24.22
C ALA A 713 18.01 6.36 -22.83
N SER A 714 18.65 5.82 -21.79
CA SER A 714 18.59 6.21 -20.39
C SER A 714 19.36 7.52 -20.10
N GLY A 715 19.50 7.84 -18.81
CA GLY A 715 20.21 9.00 -18.26
C GLY A 715 19.28 10.12 -17.81
N ASP A 716 19.36 10.46 -16.52
CA ASP A 716 18.77 11.58 -15.77
C ASP A 716 17.40 12.05 -16.26
N ILE A 717 16.37 11.33 -15.81
CA ILE A 717 14.95 11.66 -16.04
C ILE A 717 14.56 12.96 -15.33
N TYR A 718 15.17 13.22 -14.17
CA TYR A 718 14.88 14.35 -13.29
C TYR A 718 15.42 15.69 -13.81
N SER A 719 16.55 15.68 -14.52
CA SER A 719 17.19 16.90 -15.05
C SER A 719 16.64 17.29 -16.43
N ALA A 720 15.45 17.93 -16.44
CA ALA A 720 14.68 18.42 -17.60
C ALA A 720 15.48 18.57 -18.92
N PRO A 721 15.56 17.51 -19.76
CA PRO A 721 16.50 17.52 -20.88
C PRO A 721 16.08 18.50 -21.96
N SER A 722 17.01 19.35 -22.41
CA SER A 722 16.79 20.22 -23.58
C SER A 722 16.13 19.43 -24.72
N PRO A 723 15.05 19.93 -25.35
CA PRO A 723 14.34 19.18 -26.40
C PRO A 723 15.25 18.68 -27.53
N ILE A 724 16.35 19.38 -27.80
CA ILE A 724 17.39 18.97 -28.76
C ILE A 724 18.14 17.73 -28.27
N LYS A 725 18.58 17.67 -27.00
CA LYS A 725 19.22 16.48 -26.40
C LYS A 725 18.26 15.28 -26.43
N SER A 726 17.00 15.49 -26.06
CA SER A 726 15.96 14.43 -26.07
C SER A 726 15.68 13.90 -27.49
N ALA A 727 15.54 14.79 -28.47
CA ALA A 727 15.40 14.42 -29.88
C ALA A 727 16.61 13.64 -30.40
N LEU A 728 17.84 14.05 -30.05
CA LEU A 728 19.07 13.36 -30.45
C LEU A 728 19.21 11.96 -29.82
N ARG A 729 18.84 11.78 -28.53
CA ARG A 729 18.80 10.45 -27.89
C ARG A 729 17.78 9.50 -28.54
N ARG A 730 16.64 10.02 -29.01
CA ARG A 730 15.57 9.23 -29.65
C ARG A 730 15.75 9.04 -31.16
N PHE A 731 16.53 9.88 -31.83
CA PHE A 731 16.69 9.84 -33.29
C PHE A 731 17.20 8.51 -33.85
N PRO A 732 18.20 7.81 -33.26
CA PRO A 732 18.65 6.51 -33.78
C PRO A 732 17.55 5.46 -33.81
N TRP A 733 16.80 5.34 -32.71
CA TRP A 733 15.66 4.42 -32.56
C TRP A 733 14.53 4.73 -33.55
N LEU A 734 14.18 6.01 -33.70
CA LEU A 734 13.16 6.46 -34.65
C LEU A 734 13.62 6.35 -36.11
N ALA A 735 14.93 6.45 -36.39
CA ALA A 735 15.49 6.24 -37.72
C ALA A 735 15.44 4.76 -38.13
N VAL A 736 15.67 3.82 -37.20
CA VAL A 736 15.44 2.38 -37.43
C VAL A 736 13.97 2.12 -37.74
N ALA A 737 13.04 2.67 -36.95
CA ALA A 737 11.60 2.58 -37.20
C ALA A 737 11.20 3.12 -38.59
N PHE A 738 11.71 4.29 -38.96
CA PHE A 738 11.49 4.91 -40.26
C PHE A 738 12.04 4.07 -41.43
N MET A 739 13.25 3.53 -41.31
CA MET A 739 13.81 2.63 -42.33
C MET A 739 12.97 1.37 -42.51
N GLY A 740 12.44 0.80 -41.42
CA GLY A 740 11.48 -0.30 -41.47
C GLY A 740 10.22 0.05 -42.25
N GLY A 741 9.56 1.16 -41.90
CA GLY A 741 8.38 1.64 -42.62
C GLY A 741 8.63 1.87 -44.12
N MET A 742 9.81 2.37 -44.49
CA MET A 742 10.20 2.52 -45.90
C MET A 742 10.38 1.18 -46.64
N ILE A 743 10.77 0.10 -45.95
CA ILE A 743 10.77 -1.26 -46.50
C ILE A 743 9.33 -1.76 -46.69
N THR A 744 8.44 -1.54 -45.72
CA THR A 744 7.02 -1.91 -45.81
C THR A 744 6.32 -1.20 -46.98
N VAL A 745 6.56 0.10 -47.19
CA VAL A 745 6.08 0.86 -48.37
C VAL A 745 6.56 0.23 -49.68
N LYS A 746 7.81 -0.21 -49.74
CA LYS A 746 8.38 -0.88 -50.93
C LYS A 746 7.73 -2.25 -51.18
N ILE A 747 7.39 -2.99 -50.13
CA ILE A 747 6.67 -4.27 -50.22
C ILE A 747 5.25 -4.05 -50.76
N MET A 748 4.52 -3.03 -50.28
CA MET A 748 3.21 -2.68 -50.84
C MET A 748 3.31 -2.34 -52.33
N GLY A 749 4.32 -1.55 -52.73
CA GLY A 749 4.55 -1.15 -54.12
C GLY A 749 5.03 -2.29 -55.04
N TRP A 750 5.55 -3.39 -54.50
CA TRP A 750 5.90 -4.60 -55.26
C TRP A 750 4.76 -5.59 -55.43
N LEU A 751 3.74 -5.51 -54.57
CA LEU A 751 2.61 -6.45 -54.53
C LEU A 751 1.26 -5.76 -54.83
N SER A 752 1.29 -4.50 -55.30
CA SER A 752 0.10 -3.73 -55.69
C SER A 752 -0.82 -4.49 -56.65
N ASP A 753 -0.21 -5.19 -57.61
CA ASP A 753 -0.90 -5.89 -58.70
C ASP A 753 -1.61 -7.16 -58.20
N ALA A 754 -1.35 -7.59 -56.96
CA ALA A 754 -2.07 -8.66 -56.30
C ALA A 754 -3.33 -8.19 -55.57
N ILE A 755 -3.58 -6.88 -55.45
CA ILE A 755 -4.76 -6.31 -54.78
C ILE A 755 -5.92 -6.23 -55.80
N PRO A 756 -6.99 -7.04 -55.68
CA PRO A 756 -8.06 -7.04 -56.67
C PRO A 756 -9.00 -5.83 -56.54
N ARG A 757 -9.13 -5.26 -55.34
CA ARG A 757 -9.95 -4.07 -55.05
C ARG A 757 -9.43 -3.29 -53.83
N ILE A 758 -9.85 -2.03 -53.71
CA ILE A 758 -9.37 -1.10 -52.67
C ILE A 758 -9.83 -1.45 -51.25
N GLU A 759 -10.94 -2.19 -51.11
CA GLU A 759 -11.53 -2.62 -49.84
C GLU A 759 -10.55 -3.43 -48.98
N PHE A 760 -9.62 -4.18 -49.60
CA PHE A 760 -8.55 -4.90 -48.88
C PHE A 760 -7.56 -3.95 -48.18
N LEU A 761 -7.33 -2.74 -48.69
CA LEU A 761 -6.42 -1.78 -48.05
C LEU A 761 -6.99 -1.21 -46.74
N ALA A 762 -8.31 -1.24 -46.53
CA ALA A 762 -8.95 -0.74 -45.32
C ALA A 762 -8.51 -1.49 -44.05
N PHE A 763 -8.12 -2.77 -44.18
CA PHE A 763 -7.73 -3.63 -43.05
C PHE A 763 -6.22 -3.58 -42.73
N VAL A 764 -5.38 -2.94 -43.55
CA VAL A 764 -3.93 -2.82 -43.32
C VAL A 764 -3.60 -2.22 -41.94
N PRO A 765 -4.23 -1.11 -41.48
CA PRO A 765 -3.93 -0.53 -40.17
C PRO A 765 -4.29 -1.47 -39.01
N VAL A 766 -5.35 -2.28 -39.17
CA VAL A 766 -5.82 -3.22 -38.15
C VAL A 766 -4.86 -4.41 -38.05
N ILE A 767 -4.45 -4.99 -39.19
CA ILE A 767 -3.50 -6.11 -39.21
C ILE A 767 -2.14 -5.69 -38.66
N GLY A 768 -1.62 -4.53 -39.08
CA GLY A 768 -0.38 -3.97 -38.54
C GLY A 768 -0.47 -3.71 -37.03
N GLY A 769 -1.44 -2.89 -36.61
CA GLY A 769 -1.60 -2.49 -35.21
C GLY A 769 -1.82 -3.65 -34.24
N MET A 770 -2.67 -4.62 -34.60
CA MET A 770 -2.89 -5.82 -33.77
C MET A 770 -1.62 -6.69 -33.68
N SER A 771 -0.87 -6.81 -34.78
CA SER A 771 0.37 -7.59 -34.79
C SER A 771 1.47 -6.91 -33.98
N GLY A 772 1.62 -5.59 -34.08
CA GLY A 772 2.52 -4.80 -33.23
C GLY A 772 2.20 -4.95 -31.74
N ASN A 773 0.92 -4.88 -31.37
CA ASN A 773 0.48 -5.05 -29.98
C ASN A 773 0.80 -6.45 -29.43
N VAL A 774 0.53 -7.52 -30.19
CA VAL A 774 0.88 -8.90 -29.78
C VAL A 774 2.38 -9.09 -29.65
N ALA A 775 3.17 -8.55 -30.58
CA ALA A 775 4.63 -8.68 -30.55
C ALA A 775 5.23 -7.96 -29.34
N ASN A 776 4.74 -6.77 -29.00
CA ASN A 776 5.15 -6.01 -27.82
C ASN A 776 4.75 -6.71 -26.50
N GLN A 777 3.57 -7.32 -26.44
CA GLN A 777 3.14 -8.10 -25.27
C GLN A 777 4.05 -9.32 -25.05
N ALA A 778 4.25 -10.12 -26.10
CA ALA A 778 5.14 -11.29 -26.04
C ALA A 778 6.59 -10.90 -25.68
N SER A 779 7.11 -9.81 -26.24
CA SER A 779 8.48 -9.36 -25.93
C SER A 779 8.62 -8.86 -24.50
N THR A 780 7.62 -8.14 -23.97
CA THR A 780 7.63 -7.66 -22.58
C THR A 780 7.61 -8.82 -21.59
N VAL A 781 6.81 -9.86 -21.86
CA VAL A 781 6.75 -11.09 -21.04
C VAL A 781 8.10 -11.83 -21.05
N ILE A 782 8.75 -11.92 -22.21
CA ILE A 782 10.08 -12.55 -22.30
C ILE A 782 11.15 -11.71 -21.58
N VAL A 783 11.26 -10.41 -21.83
CA VAL A 783 12.32 -9.57 -21.23
C VAL A 783 12.23 -9.55 -19.71
N ARG A 784 11.06 -9.23 -19.14
CA ARG A 784 10.90 -9.22 -17.68
C ARG A 784 11.01 -10.63 -17.09
N GLY A 785 10.70 -11.67 -17.85
CA GLY A 785 10.92 -13.06 -17.47
C GLY A 785 12.40 -13.49 -17.47
N LEU A 786 13.23 -12.91 -18.34
CA LEU A 786 14.69 -13.11 -18.36
C LEU A 786 15.36 -12.29 -17.25
N ALA A 787 15.08 -10.98 -17.16
CA ALA A 787 15.65 -10.08 -16.16
C ALA A 787 15.40 -10.54 -14.72
N THR A 788 14.16 -10.99 -14.41
CA THR A 788 13.81 -11.54 -13.08
C THR A 788 14.24 -13.00 -12.87
N GLY A 789 15.08 -13.57 -13.75
CA GLY A 789 15.62 -14.94 -13.65
C GLY A 789 14.62 -16.08 -13.85
N LYS A 790 13.33 -15.78 -14.02
CA LYS A 790 12.22 -16.77 -14.05
C LYS A 790 12.20 -17.64 -15.31
N ILE A 791 12.82 -17.18 -16.41
CA ILE A 791 12.97 -17.92 -17.67
C ILE A 791 14.42 -18.38 -17.86
N HIS A 792 14.74 -19.57 -17.36
CA HIS A 792 16.01 -20.22 -17.71
C HIS A 792 16.01 -20.75 -19.15
N ILE A 793 17.21 -20.84 -19.75
CA ILE A 793 17.45 -21.38 -21.11
C ILE A 793 16.80 -22.76 -21.32
N SER A 794 16.73 -23.60 -20.28
CA SER A 794 16.10 -24.93 -20.35
C SER A 794 14.57 -24.91 -20.57
N ARG A 795 13.89 -23.80 -20.28
CA ARG A 795 12.43 -23.64 -20.41
C ARG A 795 11.97 -22.86 -21.64
N LEU A 796 12.88 -22.25 -22.40
CA LEU A 796 12.61 -21.42 -23.59
C LEU A 796 11.58 -22.04 -24.56
N ARG A 797 11.69 -23.34 -24.85
CA ARG A 797 10.73 -24.06 -25.71
C ARG A 797 9.30 -24.06 -25.15
N HIS A 798 9.12 -24.19 -23.85
CA HIS A 798 7.78 -24.21 -23.23
C HIS A 798 7.15 -22.83 -23.26
N VAL A 799 7.91 -21.77 -23.00
CA VAL A 799 7.42 -20.39 -23.07
C VAL A 799 7.04 -20.03 -24.49
N LEU A 800 7.88 -20.32 -25.48
CA LEU A 800 7.58 -20.07 -26.90
C LEU A 800 6.33 -20.83 -27.38
N ILE A 801 6.12 -22.07 -26.93
CA ILE A 801 4.88 -22.83 -27.24
C ILE A 801 3.66 -22.18 -26.57
N SER A 802 3.80 -21.70 -25.33
CA SER A 802 2.71 -21.01 -24.62
C SER A 802 2.29 -19.73 -25.35
N GLU A 803 3.25 -18.89 -25.74
CA GLU A 803 2.98 -17.63 -26.45
C GLU A 803 2.32 -17.88 -27.81
N LEU A 804 2.81 -18.86 -28.58
CA LEU A 804 2.20 -19.23 -29.87
C LEU A 804 0.78 -19.79 -29.72
N LEU A 805 0.47 -20.49 -28.62
CA LEU A 805 -0.89 -20.95 -28.32
C LEU A 805 -1.81 -19.78 -27.92
N THR A 806 -1.33 -18.84 -27.09
CA THR A 806 -2.05 -17.59 -26.77
C THR A 806 -2.36 -16.81 -28.05
N ALA A 807 -1.38 -16.65 -28.94
CA ALA A 807 -1.54 -15.97 -30.21
C ALA A 807 -2.50 -16.69 -31.18
N LEU A 808 -2.56 -18.03 -31.15
CA LEU A 808 -3.56 -18.80 -31.92
C LEU A 808 -4.98 -18.58 -31.40
N ILE A 809 -5.17 -18.57 -30.08
CA ILE A 809 -6.48 -18.37 -29.43
C ILE A 809 -6.99 -16.95 -29.70
N LEU A 810 -6.15 -15.93 -29.47
CA LEU A 810 -6.51 -14.53 -29.74
C LEU A 810 -6.68 -14.29 -31.24
N GLY A 811 -5.78 -14.83 -32.07
CA GLY A 811 -5.83 -14.70 -33.54
C GLY A 811 -7.10 -15.29 -34.14
N THR A 812 -7.56 -16.45 -33.68
CA THR A 812 -8.82 -17.05 -34.14
C THR A 812 -10.05 -16.27 -33.65
N ALA A 813 -10.03 -15.70 -32.44
CA ALA A 813 -11.09 -14.82 -31.96
C ALA A 813 -11.20 -13.52 -32.79
N PHE A 814 -10.10 -12.77 -32.96
CA PHE A 814 -10.08 -11.55 -33.76
C PHE A 814 -10.28 -11.84 -35.26
N GLY A 815 -9.80 -12.98 -35.77
CA GLY A 815 -10.09 -13.45 -37.13
C GLY A 815 -11.58 -13.72 -37.35
N GLY A 816 -12.29 -14.26 -36.35
CA GLY A 816 -13.74 -14.38 -36.39
C GLY A 816 -14.43 -13.01 -36.40
N MET A 817 -13.98 -12.07 -35.56
CA MET A 817 -14.53 -10.70 -35.54
C MET A 817 -14.33 -9.98 -36.87
N LEU A 818 -13.13 -10.02 -37.46
CA LEU A 818 -12.83 -9.37 -38.74
C LEU A 818 -13.55 -10.02 -39.93
N TYR A 819 -13.78 -11.34 -39.89
CA TYR A 819 -14.67 -11.98 -40.85
C TYR A 819 -16.05 -11.33 -40.82
N PHE A 820 -16.71 -11.29 -39.65
CA PHE A 820 -18.06 -10.74 -39.54
C PHE A 820 -18.14 -9.24 -39.85
N THR A 821 -17.17 -8.41 -39.45
CA THR A 821 -17.21 -6.97 -39.79
C THR A 821 -16.99 -6.73 -41.29
N SER A 822 -16.15 -7.52 -41.96
CA SER A 822 -15.94 -7.37 -43.40
C SER A 822 -17.18 -7.74 -44.23
N GLU A 823 -17.92 -8.79 -43.86
CA GLU A 823 -19.16 -9.18 -44.54
C GLU A 823 -20.31 -8.19 -44.28
N LEU A 824 -20.28 -7.46 -43.15
CA LEU A 824 -21.28 -6.43 -42.79
C LEU A 824 -21.02 -5.06 -43.45
N GLU A 825 -19.76 -4.63 -43.53
CA GLU A 825 -19.39 -3.30 -44.05
C GLU A 825 -19.10 -3.29 -45.56
N PHE A 826 -18.67 -4.44 -46.13
CA PHE A 826 -18.24 -4.57 -47.53
C PHE A 826 -19.00 -5.67 -48.28
N GLU A 827 -20.34 -5.65 -48.18
CA GLU A 827 -21.23 -6.61 -48.82
C GLU A 827 -20.95 -6.75 -50.33
N GLY A 828 -20.71 -7.98 -50.79
CA GLY A 828 -20.42 -8.28 -52.21
C GLY A 828 -18.93 -8.22 -52.62
N VAL A 829 -17.99 -8.09 -51.68
CA VAL A 829 -16.56 -8.32 -51.93
C VAL A 829 -16.20 -9.79 -51.64
N VAL A 830 -16.36 -10.64 -52.67
CA VAL A 830 -16.15 -12.10 -52.57
C VAL A 830 -14.79 -12.43 -51.94
N ASN A 831 -14.82 -13.26 -50.90
CA ASN A 831 -13.67 -13.78 -50.13
C ASN A 831 -12.83 -12.75 -49.35
N LEU A 832 -13.29 -11.51 -49.19
CA LEU A 832 -12.64 -10.50 -48.34
C LEU A 832 -12.49 -10.99 -46.89
N GLY A 833 -13.58 -11.45 -46.26
CA GLY A 833 -13.56 -11.89 -44.87
C GLY A 833 -12.67 -13.09 -44.61
N ILE A 834 -12.67 -14.08 -45.51
CA ILE A 834 -11.77 -15.24 -45.44
C ILE A 834 -10.31 -14.78 -45.50
N THR A 835 -9.99 -13.85 -46.39
CA THR A 835 -8.63 -13.31 -46.58
C THR A 835 -8.15 -12.56 -45.33
N VAL A 836 -8.94 -11.62 -44.81
CA VAL A 836 -8.59 -10.81 -43.64
C VAL A 836 -8.48 -11.69 -42.39
N SER A 837 -9.40 -12.65 -42.23
CA SER A 837 -9.40 -13.61 -41.12
C SER A 837 -8.16 -14.52 -41.11
N ALA A 838 -7.80 -15.10 -42.27
CA ALA A 838 -6.59 -15.90 -42.38
C ALA A 838 -5.31 -15.08 -42.15
N ALA A 839 -5.27 -13.84 -42.68
CA ALA A 839 -4.14 -12.94 -42.54
C ALA A 839 -3.89 -12.51 -41.09
N ILE A 840 -4.92 -12.13 -40.33
CA ILE A 840 -4.75 -11.72 -38.93
C ILE A 840 -4.28 -12.88 -38.05
N ILE A 841 -4.80 -14.10 -38.27
CA ILE A 841 -4.34 -15.31 -37.55
C ILE A 841 -2.84 -15.54 -37.80
N CYS A 842 -2.42 -15.55 -39.07
CA CYS A 842 -1.02 -15.79 -39.43
C CYS A 842 -0.09 -14.65 -38.96
N SER A 843 -0.55 -13.41 -39.03
CA SER A 843 0.22 -12.23 -38.63
C SER A 843 0.39 -12.16 -37.10
N MET A 844 -0.64 -12.49 -36.31
CA MET A 844 -0.53 -12.57 -34.84
C MET A 844 0.35 -13.74 -34.38
N LEU A 845 0.34 -14.88 -35.09
CA LEU A 845 1.28 -15.97 -34.83
C LEU A 845 2.73 -15.57 -35.10
N ALA A 846 2.99 -14.86 -36.22
CA ALA A 846 4.30 -14.32 -36.52
C ALA A 846 4.72 -13.24 -35.50
N ALA A 847 3.80 -12.37 -35.09
CA ALA A 847 4.02 -11.34 -34.07
C ALA A 847 4.53 -11.93 -32.76
N SER A 848 3.83 -12.95 -32.25
CA SER A 848 4.24 -13.70 -31.06
C SER A 848 5.59 -14.39 -31.26
N PHE A 849 5.81 -15.05 -32.40
CA PHE A 849 7.09 -15.70 -32.69
C PHE A 849 8.28 -14.72 -32.64
N PHE A 850 8.20 -13.59 -33.35
CA PHE A 850 9.28 -12.60 -33.37
C PHE A 850 9.40 -11.86 -32.03
N GLY A 851 8.28 -11.45 -31.43
CA GLY A 851 8.25 -10.80 -30.12
C GLY A 851 8.90 -11.66 -29.03
N SER A 852 8.67 -12.98 -29.02
CA SER A 852 9.36 -13.88 -28.10
C SER A 852 10.83 -14.12 -28.50
N THR A 853 11.09 -14.54 -29.74
CA THR A 853 12.41 -15.10 -30.11
C THR A 853 13.53 -14.07 -30.25
N VAL A 854 13.22 -12.81 -30.57
CA VAL A 854 14.24 -11.77 -30.79
C VAL A 854 14.95 -11.38 -29.47
N PRO A 855 14.25 -11.11 -28.34
CA PRO A 855 14.89 -10.96 -27.03
C PRO A 855 15.64 -12.24 -26.56
N MET A 856 15.09 -13.43 -26.82
CA MET A 856 15.77 -14.71 -26.47
C MET A 856 17.10 -14.87 -27.23
N LEU A 857 17.18 -14.40 -28.48
CA LEU A 857 18.39 -14.41 -29.28
C LEU A 857 19.41 -13.39 -28.78
N PHE A 858 18.97 -12.20 -28.38
CA PHE A 858 19.87 -11.18 -27.81
C PHE A 858 20.52 -11.71 -26.52
N ASN A 859 19.73 -12.29 -25.60
CA ASN A 859 20.25 -12.95 -24.40
C ASN A 859 21.28 -14.05 -24.73
N ALA A 860 21.07 -14.81 -25.80
CA ALA A 860 21.97 -15.90 -26.21
C ALA A 860 23.26 -15.39 -26.89
N LEU A 861 23.35 -14.10 -27.21
CA LEU A 861 24.50 -13.41 -27.76
C LEU A 861 25.20 -12.50 -26.73
N SER A 862 24.80 -12.55 -25.45
CA SER A 862 25.22 -11.60 -24.41
C SER A 862 24.93 -10.14 -24.79
N ILE A 863 23.80 -9.91 -25.45
CA ILE A 863 23.22 -8.59 -25.71
C ILE A 863 21.99 -8.45 -24.82
N ASP A 864 21.82 -7.29 -24.21
CA ASP A 864 20.65 -6.92 -23.40
C ASP A 864 19.32 -7.22 -24.14
N PRO A 865 18.43 -8.05 -23.57
CA PRO A 865 17.12 -8.37 -24.17
C PRO A 865 16.15 -7.20 -24.29
N ALA A 866 16.25 -6.15 -23.47
CA ALA A 866 15.35 -4.99 -23.50
C ALA A 866 15.53 -4.16 -24.77
N ILE A 867 16.79 -4.01 -25.23
CA ILE A 867 17.18 -3.38 -26.52
C ILE A 867 16.47 -4.05 -27.71
N ALA A 868 16.16 -5.34 -27.59
CA ALA A 868 15.53 -6.13 -28.64
C ALA A 868 14.06 -5.75 -28.90
N THR A 869 13.42 -5.05 -27.96
CA THR A 869 11.98 -4.73 -28.00
C THR A 869 11.71 -3.39 -28.68
N GLY A 870 10.45 -2.91 -28.62
CA GLY A 870 10.06 -1.64 -29.22
C GLY A 870 10.40 -1.60 -30.72
N PRO A 871 11.18 -0.60 -31.20
CA PRO A 871 11.46 -0.39 -32.63
C PRO A 871 11.94 -1.60 -33.43
N PHE A 872 12.76 -2.50 -32.86
CA PHE A 872 13.27 -3.66 -33.60
C PHE A 872 12.20 -4.73 -33.83
N VAL A 873 11.39 -5.02 -32.81
CA VAL A 873 10.26 -5.96 -32.90
C VAL A 873 9.14 -5.36 -33.76
N THR A 874 8.79 -4.08 -33.60
CA THR A 874 7.73 -3.44 -34.40
C THR A 874 8.08 -3.36 -35.88
N VAL A 875 9.31 -2.97 -36.25
CA VAL A 875 9.77 -3.00 -37.65
C VAL A 875 9.72 -4.41 -38.23
N SER A 876 10.14 -5.41 -37.46
CA SER A 876 10.15 -6.80 -37.92
C SER A 876 8.73 -7.29 -38.22
N ILE A 877 7.74 -6.95 -37.38
CA ILE A 877 6.35 -7.37 -37.60
C ILE A 877 5.58 -6.48 -38.59
N ASP A 878 5.92 -5.20 -38.77
CA ASP A 878 5.36 -4.40 -39.87
C ASP A 878 5.74 -5.00 -41.24
N ILE A 879 7.01 -5.40 -41.40
CA ILE A 879 7.51 -6.05 -42.61
C ILE A 879 6.87 -7.43 -42.80
N VAL A 880 6.91 -8.28 -41.77
CA VAL A 880 6.41 -9.67 -41.85
C VAL A 880 4.89 -9.73 -41.94
N GLY A 881 4.16 -8.93 -41.17
CA GLY A 881 2.70 -8.86 -41.18
C GLY A 881 2.15 -8.33 -42.51
N MET A 882 2.80 -7.33 -43.11
CA MET A 882 2.43 -6.86 -44.44
C MET A 882 2.70 -7.93 -45.51
N LEU A 883 3.84 -8.63 -45.45
CA LEU A 883 4.13 -9.76 -46.34
C LEU A 883 3.07 -10.87 -46.20
N ILE A 884 2.73 -11.27 -44.97
CA ILE A 884 1.68 -12.25 -44.69
C ILE A 884 0.33 -11.81 -45.26
N TYR A 885 -0.05 -10.54 -45.10
CA TYR A 885 -1.33 -10.06 -45.63
C TYR A 885 -1.35 -10.06 -47.15
N MET A 886 -0.31 -9.53 -47.80
CA MET A 886 -0.23 -9.49 -49.27
C MET A 886 -0.17 -10.89 -49.90
N ILE A 887 0.52 -11.84 -49.26
CA ILE A 887 0.53 -13.25 -49.66
C ILE A 887 -0.86 -13.88 -49.44
N SER A 888 -1.56 -13.54 -48.36
CA SER A 888 -2.93 -14.02 -48.10
C SER A 888 -3.91 -13.54 -49.17
N ILE A 889 -3.85 -12.25 -49.54
CA ILE A 889 -4.64 -11.68 -50.64
C ILE A 889 -4.37 -12.43 -51.93
N HIS A 890 -3.09 -12.53 -52.35
CA HIS A 890 -2.72 -13.21 -53.58
C HIS A 890 -3.18 -14.68 -53.60
N THR A 891 -3.00 -15.40 -52.49
CA THR A 891 -3.32 -16.83 -52.37
C THR A 891 -4.81 -17.09 -52.43
N VAL A 892 -5.63 -16.35 -51.66
CA VAL A 892 -7.08 -16.56 -51.66
C VAL A 892 -7.68 -16.16 -53.00
N VAL A 893 -7.31 -15.00 -53.56
CA VAL A 893 -7.80 -14.52 -54.85
C VAL A 893 -7.46 -15.47 -56.00
N TYR A 894 -6.26 -16.07 -56.00
CA TYR A 894 -5.85 -17.03 -57.02
C TYR A 894 -6.52 -18.41 -56.87
N LEU A 895 -6.80 -18.85 -55.63
CA LEU A 895 -7.50 -20.12 -55.37
C LEU A 895 -9.01 -20.08 -55.65
N THR A 896 -9.59 -18.89 -55.86
CA THR A 896 -11.04 -18.71 -56.03
C THR A 896 -11.41 -17.92 -57.29
N GLY A 897 -10.60 -18.03 -58.35
CA GLY A 897 -10.81 -17.37 -59.65
C GLY A 897 -11.91 -18.00 -60.51
#